data_AF-A0A1L3ZY44-F1
#
_entry.id   AF-A0A1L3ZY44-F1
#
_cell.length_a   1.000
_cell.length_b   1.000
_cell.length_c   1.000
_cell.angle_alpha   90.00
_cell.angle_beta   90.00
_cell.angle_gamma   90.00
#
_symmetry.space_group_name_H-M   'P 1'
#
loop_
_entity.id
_entity.type
_entity.pdbx_description
1 polymer ?
#
loop_
_entity_poly.entity_id
_entity_poly.type
_entity_poly.pdbx_seq_one_letter_code
_entity_poly.pdbx_strand_id
1 'polypeptide(L)'
;MTSVSIIPISTATGLVSEAQIRAYIDDLFRHVDWSEGGVISLLGIGEKGTDKEGKFRERKFVDPRSAFCVSAIKGHVDRWAAHGVAAFIVPAVVRDEAEAAGDVTLERIQALTAIVVDIDSGDTGAKWEHAETHLGSASFTVLSGGVTDSGQPKRHCYWLLSEPAEDVERVAALRKVLAAKIGGDQSFGRATQVIRLPGSVYAKGGQAKPVQSISGSEVGEAPRDFHLDELAEAIEAMPAMEGVIVSVTPGTPSPMSECGSFMDFMAGAGKSMTSNAIEAMQRDVHEGGDTDRNRWSEFSAVAGFNIKQVRLGLMSLEEAAEAAYGWMLSHMVPPWPRERFQQEFIGILNHDMKANGPLQEMQRPGAGISVSTMETIDTTDDLLSWAVVHRSSPEPKARRMLVDGLVFAGKRHMVVAEGGAGKTFLCMDLALKLAAAGEGSSLTWMGQAITPEANGGTVIIMTGEDDIEELDIRWNALDSDGSMRRLAGERLIALPLDNLGGAFPLVSHHPATREAIASERWGKLYRAMHGIHQRGGRVSAVIIDTLNATLHGEENSAVVIGEYVRAVAPICGELKAALVVTHHVRKAGDEPIRDVDEMRAAIRGSTALPNAMRMVMGFWAAHDWQKRMKAMGLPPERGMLYMGGVLKANMPEAMKEPKTLLRQPSGLLEDVTLHERSSRGSTYELEEWLIWCIREYADHERLFFTRTDSNSVHNHRAMFHPKIAVLTRQETRDLIDRLLTQRRLVQRSVEGSGSSMMNRLDVPECLHIDRFAAPKGKKHKMLTFDHVYFDDGYGQIRAKYGHDDAG
;
A
#
# COMPACT_ATOMS: atom_id res chain seq x y z
N MET A 1 9.36 37.99 -30.90
CA MET A 1 9.42 38.26 -29.46
C MET A 1 8.71 39.59 -29.19
N THR A 2 7.40 39.54 -29.01
CA THR A 2 6.60 40.65 -28.48
C THR A 2 6.45 40.43 -26.98
N SER A 3 6.89 41.39 -26.17
CA SER A 3 6.82 41.38 -24.71
C SER A 3 5.36 41.25 -24.26
N VAL A 4 4.98 40.10 -23.69
CA VAL A 4 3.67 39.91 -23.06
C VAL A 4 3.63 40.78 -21.80
N SER A 5 2.79 41.81 -21.83
CA SER A 5 2.53 42.73 -20.73
C SER A 5 2.08 41.95 -19.49
N ILE A 6 2.70 42.23 -18.34
CA ILE A 6 2.31 41.68 -17.04
C ILE A 6 1.08 42.45 -16.56
N ILE A 7 -0.06 41.78 -16.52
CA ILE A 7 -1.36 42.39 -16.18
C ILE A 7 -1.73 42.01 -14.73
N PRO A 8 -1.92 43.00 -13.83
CA PRO A 8 -2.33 42.74 -12.45
C PRO A 8 -3.67 42.00 -12.37
N ILE A 9 -3.83 41.10 -11.38
CA ILE A 9 -5.09 40.39 -11.11
C ILE A 9 -6.29 41.33 -10.96
N SER A 10 -6.08 42.56 -10.46
CA SER A 10 -7.12 43.59 -10.33
C SER A 10 -7.75 44.01 -11.66
N THR A 11 -7.13 43.65 -12.79
CA THR A 11 -7.62 43.94 -14.15
C THR A 11 -8.04 42.68 -14.92
N ALA A 12 -8.15 41.53 -14.24
CA ALA A 12 -8.48 40.23 -14.84
C ALA A 12 -9.80 40.24 -15.63
N THR A 13 -10.82 40.99 -15.19
CA THR A 13 -12.09 41.12 -15.92
C THR A 13 -11.92 41.72 -17.32
N GLY A 14 -10.90 42.56 -17.53
CA GLY A 14 -10.57 43.13 -18.84
C GLY A 14 -9.96 42.14 -19.83
N LEU A 15 -9.63 40.92 -19.38
CA LEU A 15 -9.12 39.82 -20.21
C LEU A 15 -10.20 38.83 -20.65
N VAL A 16 -11.43 38.97 -20.14
CA VAL A 16 -12.56 38.12 -20.50
C VAL A 16 -13.05 38.50 -21.91
N SER A 17 -13.22 37.50 -22.77
CA SER A 17 -13.66 37.70 -24.16
C SER A 17 -14.98 36.99 -24.44
N GLU A 18 -16.06 37.77 -24.56
CA GLU A 18 -17.37 37.23 -24.95
C GLU A 18 -17.34 36.62 -26.36
N ALA A 19 -16.60 37.24 -27.29
CA ALA A 19 -16.47 36.74 -28.65
C ALA A 19 -15.83 35.35 -28.70
N GLN A 20 -14.81 35.09 -27.86
CA GLN A 20 -14.20 33.76 -27.78
C GLN A 20 -15.06 32.75 -27.06
N ILE A 21 -15.78 33.16 -26.00
CA ILE A 21 -16.77 32.28 -25.34
C ILE A 21 -17.83 31.86 -26.35
N ARG A 22 -18.39 32.81 -27.11
CA ARG A 22 -19.40 32.54 -28.14
C ARG A 22 -18.86 31.56 -29.18
N ALA A 23 -17.72 31.87 -29.80
CA ALA A 23 -17.13 31.01 -30.82
C ALA A 23 -16.89 29.58 -30.31
N TYR A 24 -16.35 29.43 -29.09
CA TYR A 24 -16.12 28.11 -28.51
C TYR A 24 -17.40 27.32 -28.24
N ILE A 25 -18.44 27.96 -27.71
CA ILE A 25 -19.72 27.30 -27.44
C ILE A 25 -20.42 26.93 -28.74
N ASP A 26 -20.41 27.84 -29.71
CA ASP A 26 -20.98 27.61 -31.05
C ASP A 26 -20.26 26.44 -31.72
N ASP A 27 -18.92 26.39 -31.70
CA ASP A 27 -18.15 25.30 -32.30
C ASP A 27 -18.33 23.96 -31.57
N LEU A 28 -18.20 23.95 -30.23
CA LEU A 28 -18.23 22.72 -29.43
C LEU A 28 -19.59 22.01 -29.49
N PHE A 29 -20.68 22.77 -29.62
CA PHE A 29 -22.05 22.24 -29.59
C PHE A 29 -22.80 22.43 -30.91
N ARG A 30 -22.09 22.69 -32.02
CA ARG A 30 -22.70 23.00 -33.33
C ARG A 30 -23.63 21.92 -33.87
N HIS A 31 -23.39 20.66 -33.50
CA HIS A 31 -24.17 19.49 -33.92
C HIS A 31 -25.16 19.00 -32.86
N VAL A 32 -25.30 19.73 -31.75
CA VAL A 32 -26.24 19.35 -30.70
C VAL A 32 -27.61 19.94 -30.98
N ASP A 33 -28.61 19.06 -31.06
CA ASP A 33 -30.00 19.49 -30.98
C ASP A 33 -30.42 19.63 -29.51
N TRP A 34 -30.58 20.87 -29.06
CA TRP A 34 -31.01 21.18 -27.70
C TRP A 34 -32.52 21.01 -27.47
N SER A 35 -33.28 20.63 -28.50
CA SER A 35 -34.73 20.38 -28.37
C SER A 35 -35.04 19.18 -27.47
N GLU A 36 -34.12 18.22 -27.37
CA GLU A 36 -34.24 16.99 -26.58
C GLU A 36 -33.91 17.17 -25.08
N GLY A 37 -33.67 18.42 -24.66
CA GLY A 37 -33.20 18.72 -23.31
C GLY A 37 -31.68 18.77 -23.22
N GLY A 38 -31.19 19.27 -22.09
CA GLY A 38 -29.77 19.38 -21.79
C GLY A 38 -29.34 20.80 -21.41
N VAL A 39 -28.30 20.86 -20.58
CA VAL A 39 -27.68 22.07 -20.06
C VAL A 39 -26.16 22.03 -20.26
N ILE A 40 -25.56 23.21 -20.23
CA ILE A 40 -24.10 23.38 -20.17
C ILE A 40 -23.69 23.51 -18.70
N SER A 41 -22.74 22.68 -18.24
CA SER A 41 -22.20 22.76 -16.88
C SER A 41 -20.90 23.55 -16.83
N LEU A 42 -20.91 24.63 -16.05
CA LEU A 42 -19.76 25.46 -15.72
C LEU A 42 -19.32 25.22 -14.27
N LEU A 43 -18.03 25.33 -14.01
CA LEU A 43 -17.46 25.17 -12.68
C LEU A 43 -16.42 26.25 -12.40
N GLY A 44 -16.62 27.01 -11.32
CA GLY A 44 -15.61 27.89 -10.75
C GLY A 44 -14.77 27.12 -9.73
N ILE A 45 -13.43 27.14 -9.88
CA ILE A 45 -12.51 26.51 -8.92
C ILE A 45 -11.43 27.53 -8.52
N GLY A 46 -11.17 27.66 -7.22
CA GLY A 46 -10.10 28.51 -6.71
C GLY A 46 -8.72 28.09 -7.23
N GLU A 47 -7.98 29.02 -7.84
CA GLU A 47 -6.70 28.71 -8.47
C GLU A 47 -5.54 28.64 -7.47
N LYS A 48 -4.56 27.79 -7.82
CA LYS A 48 -3.33 27.63 -7.04
C LYS A 48 -2.56 28.95 -6.91
N GLY A 49 -2.19 29.31 -5.68
CA GLY A 49 -1.53 30.57 -5.36
C GLY A 49 -2.48 31.77 -5.24
N THR A 50 -3.80 31.56 -5.14
CA THR A 50 -4.77 32.61 -4.77
C THR A 50 -5.43 32.29 -3.43
N ASP A 51 -6.05 33.28 -2.78
CA ASP A 51 -6.74 33.10 -1.49
C ASP A 51 -7.91 32.12 -1.54
N LYS A 52 -8.33 31.71 -2.74
CA LYS A 52 -9.42 30.80 -3.02
C LYS A 52 -8.97 29.35 -3.22
N GLU A 53 -7.66 29.08 -3.32
CA GLU A 53 -7.10 27.72 -3.47
C GLU A 53 -7.67 26.77 -2.41
N GLY A 54 -8.25 25.65 -2.84
CA GLY A 54 -8.82 24.62 -1.97
C GLY A 54 -10.04 25.04 -1.14
N LYS A 55 -10.54 26.27 -1.30
CA LYS A 55 -11.65 26.83 -0.50
C LYS A 55 -12.90 27.15 -1.32
N PHE A 56 -12.75 27.36 -2.63
CA PHE A 56 -13.85 27.80 -3.48
C PHE A 56 -14.12 26.80 -4.60
N ARG A 57 -15.37 26.34 -4.64
CA ARG A 57 -15.92 25.53 -5.73
C ARG A 57 -17.40 25.88 -5.89
N GLU A 58 -17.80 26.32 -7.09
CA GLU A 58 -19.20 26.64 -7.38
C GLU A 58 -19.57 26.19 -8.78
N ARG A 59 -20.63 25.39 -8.88
CA ARG A 59 -21.17 24.91 -10.16
C ARG A 59 -22.33 25.80 -10.60
N LYS A 60 -22.39 26.08 -11.90
CA LYS A 60 -23.51 26.78 -12.54
C LYS A 60 -23.94 26.01 -13.77
N PHE A 61 -25.24 25.81 -13.93
CA PHE A 61 -25.82 25.27 -15.15
C PHE A 61 -26.38 26.41 -15.99
N VAL A 62 -26.25 26.29 -17.30
CA VAL A 62 -26.74 27.27 -18.26
C VAL A 62 -27.58 26.55 -19.29
N ASP A 63 -28.82 26.99 -19.45
CA ASP A 63 -29.71 26.52 -20.51
C ASP A 63 -29.28 27.13 -21.86
N PRO A 64 -28.79 26.32 -22.81
CA PRO A 64 -28.36 26.77 -24.14
C PRO A 64 -29.52 27.22 -25.03
N ARG A 65 -30.75 26.84 -24.72
CA ARG A 65 -31.96 27.31 -25.42
C ARG A 65 -32.28 28.77 -25.09
N SER A 66 -31.72 29.29 -23.99
CA SER A 66 -31.93 30.67 -23.58
C SER A 66 -31.19 31.64 -24.50
N ALA A 67 -31.87 32.71 -24.94
CA ALA A 67 -31.25 33.83 -25.67
C ALA A 67 -30.13 34.52 -24.85
N PHE A 68 -30.08 34.29 -23.54
CA PHE A 68 -29.06 34.79 -22.62
C PHE A 68 -27.96 33.75 -22.31
N CYS A 69 -27.86 32.63 -23.03
CA CYS A 69 -26.87 31.59 -22.75
C CYS A 69 -25.44 32.15 -22.69
N VAL A 70 -24.97 32.77 -23.79
CA VAL A 70 -23.62 33.32 -23.87
C VAL A 70 -23.37 34.40 -22.82
N SER A 71 -24.34 35.27 -22.55
CA SER A 71 -24.20 36.31 -21.53
C SER A 71 -24.22 35.74 -20.10
N ALA A 72 -24.94 34.64 -19.86
CA ALA A 72 -24.93 33.92 -18.59
C ALA A 72 -23.61 33.19 -18.34
N ILE A 73 -22.98 32.63 -19.38
CA ILE A 73 -21.63 32.05 -19.34
C ILE A 73 -20.61 33.17 -19.09
N LYS A 74 -20.68 34.27 -19.86
CA LYS A 74 -19.81 35.43 -19.67
C LYS A 74 -19.92 36.00 -18.26
N GLY A 75 -21.12 36.13 -17.71
CA GLY A 75 -21.31 36.62 -16.34
C GLY A 75 -20.72 35.69 -15.28
N HIS A 76 -20.68 34.38 -15.51
CA HIS A 76 -19.96 33.43 -14.67
C HIS A 76 -18.45 33.65 -14.75
N VAL A 77 -17.92 33.81 -15.96
CA VAL A 77 -16.49 34.06 -16.21
C VAL A 77 -16.04 35.40 -15.62
N ASP A 78 -16.78 36.49 -15.85
CA ASP A 78 -16.48 37.82 -15.31
C ASP A 78 -16.43 37.79 -13.77
N ARG A 79 -17.41 37.11 -13.15
CA ARG A 79 -17.49 36.98 -11.69
C ARG A 79 -16.27 36.27 -11.14
N TRP A 80 -15.84 35.16 -11.74
CA TRP A 80 -14.70 34.39 -11.26
C TRP A 80 -13.36 35.05 -11.56
N ALA A 81 -13.23 35.69 -12.72
CA ALA A 81 -12.07 36.51 -13.05
C ALA A 81 -11.85 37.63 -12.02
N ALA A 82 -12.92 38.31 -11.57
CA ALA A 82 -12.85 39.34 -10.54
C ALA A 82 -12.37 38.85 -9.16
N HIS A 83 -12.46 37.54 -8.91
CA HIS A 83 -12.12 36.91 -7.62
C HIS A 83 -10.89 36.01 -7.67
N GLY A 84 -10.13 35.99 -8.78
CA GLY A 84 -8.97 35.11 -8.93
C GLY A 84 -9.35 33.61 -8.90
N VAL A 85 -10.52 33.29 -9.42
CA VAL A 85 -11.09 31.94 -9.55
C VAL A 85 -11.09 31.57 -11.03
N ALA A 86 -10.71 30.33 -11.36
CA ALA A 86 -10.73 29.85 -12.74
C ALA A 86 -12.12 29.33 -13.12
N ALA A 87 -12.52 29.61 -14.36
CA ALA A 87 -13.75 29.10 -14.95
C ALA A 87 -13.46 27.89 -15.85
N PHE A 88 -14.20 26.81 -15.61
CA PHE A 88 -14.13 25.56 -16.34
C PHE A 88 -15.50 25.18 -16.91
N ILE A 89 -15.49 24.28 -17.88
CA ILE A 89 -16.67 23.69 -18.51
C ILE A 89 -16.50 22.17 -18.56
N VAL A 90 -17.59 21.42 -18.45
CA VAL A 90 -17.61 20.00 -18.88
C VAL A 90 -17.88 19.98 -20.39
N PRO A 91 -16.96 19.51 -21.25
CA PRO A 91 -17.13 19.52 -22.71
C PRO A 91 -18.06 18.39 -23.17
N ALA A 92 -19.32 18.50 -22.76
CA ALA A 92 -20.37 17.49 -22.94
C ALA A 92 -21.76 18.13 -22.87
N VAL A 93 -22.74 17.49 -23.50
CA VAL A 93 -24.16 17.74 -23.26
C VAL A 93 -24.51 17.08 -21.93
N VAL A 94 -24.99 17.87 -20.96
CA VAL A 94 -25.36 17.38 -19.63
C VAL A 94 -26.87 17.35 -19.52
N ARG A 95 -27.45 16.28 -18.99
CA ARG A 95 -28.91 16.17 -18.86
C ARG A 95 -29.47 17.22 -17.87
N ASP A 96 -30.69 17.70 -18.10
CA ASP A 96 -31.35 18.75 -17.30
C ASP A 96 -31.43 18.39 -15.80
N GLU A 97 -31.52 17.10 -15.45
CA GLU A 97 -31.58 16.63 -14.06
C GLU A 97 -30.32 16.97 -13.24
N ALA A 98 -29.20 17.25 -13.90
CA ALA A 98 -27.98 17.68 -13.23
C ALA A 98 -28.13 19.03 -12.55
N GLU A 99 -28.96 19.94 -13.08
CA GLU A 99 -29.20 21.25 -12.48
C GLU A 99 -29.90 21.11 -11.13
N ALA A 100 -30.96 20.32 -11.06
CA ALA A 100 -31.68 20.05 -9.81
C ALA A 100 -30.81 19.31 -8.79
N ALA A 101 -29.94 18.41 -9.25
CA ALA A 101 -29.01 17.67 -8.39
C ALA A 101 -27.79 18.49 -7.94
N GLY A 102 -27.49 19.61 -8.60
CA GLY A 102 -26.32 20.44 -8.31
C GLY A 102 -24.98 19.81 -8.72
N ASP A 103 -24.98 18.65 -9.40
CA ASP A 103 -23.76 17.91 -9.72
C ASP A 103 -23.86 17.08 -11.01
N VAL A 104 -22.71 16.83 -11.63
CA VAL A 104 -22.55 16.11 -12.89
C VAL A 104 -21.86 14.78 -12.65
N THR A 105 -22.64 13.70 -12.67
CA THR A 105 -22.15 12.31 -12.65
C THR A 105 -22.16 11.72 -14.06
N LEU A 106 -21.57 10.53 -14.23
CA LEU A 106 -21.47 9.88 -15.55
C LEU A 106 -22.86 9.66 -16.18
N GLU A 107 -23.85 9.25 -15.39
CA GLU A 107 -25.22 8.97 -15.83
C GLU A 107 -25.95 10.23 -16.31
N ARG A 108 -25.45 11.41 -15.90
CA ARG A 108 -25.99 12.72 -16.27
C ARG A 108 -25.28 13.34 -17.47
N ILE A 109 -24.30 12.65 -18.06
CA ILE A 109 -23.78 13.00 -19.38
C ILE A 109 -24.73 12.42 -20.43
N GLN A 110 -25.27 13.28 -21.29
CA GLN A 110 -26.13 12.88 -22.39
C GLN A 110 -25.31 12.47 -23.61
N ALA A 111 -24.35 13.31 -24.01
CA ALA A 111 -23.49 13.04 -25.15
C ALA A 111 -22.15 13.79 -25.05
N LEU A 112 -21.12 13.26 -25.70
CA LEU A 112 -19.82 13.92 -25.89
C LEU A 112 -19.68 14.39 -27.34
N THR A 113 -19.24 15.63 -27.55
CA THR A 113 -19.20 16.27 -28.88
C THR A 113 -17.81 16.29 -29.53
N ALA A 114 -16.79 15.82 -28.82
CA ALA A 114 -15.40 15.87 -29.29
C ALA A 114 -14.50 14.82 -28.62
N ILE A 115 -13.43 14.41 -29.29
CA ILE A 115 -12.24 13.84 -28.64
C ILE A 115 -11.37 14.99 -28.16
N VAL A 116 -11.13 15.06 -26.85
CA VAL A 116 -10.39 16.15 -26.19
C VAL A 116 -9.19 15.58 -25.44
N VAL A 117 -8.03 16.21 -25.59
CA VAL A 117 -6.82 15.89 -24.84
C VAL A 117 -6.19 17.15 -24.26
N ASP A 118 -5.80 17.08 -22.98
CA ASP A 118 -5.04 18.14 -22.30
C ASP A 118 -3.54 17.80 -22.31
N ILE A 119 -2.76 18.68 -22.93
CA ILE A 119 -1.31 18.55 -23.08
C ILE A 119 -0.65 19.65 -22.25
N ASP A 120 -0.32 19.30 -21.02
CA ASP A 120 0.00 20.26 -19.97
C ASP A 120 1.43 20.15 -19.42
N SER A 121 2.22 19.21 -19.93
CA SER A 121 3.56 18.87 -19.45
C SER A 121 4.52 18.51 -20.60
N GLY A 122 5.82 18.71 -20.38
CA GLY A 122 6.85 18.41 -21.38
C GLY A 122 6.78 19.31 -22.62
N ASP A 123 7.30 18.82 -23.75
CA ASP A 123 7.20 19.51 -25.04
C ASP A 123 5.80 19.36 -25.63
N THR A 124 4.94 20.34 -25.33
CA THR A 124 3.55 20.32 -25.80
C THR A 124 3.42 20.57 -27.29
N GLY A 125 4.46 21.11 -27.95
CA GLY A 125 4.48 21.33 -29.40
C GLY A 125 4.64 20.01 -30.13
N ALA A 126 5.68 19.23 -29.77
CA ALA A 126 5.93 17.92 -30.37
C ALA A 126 4.74 16.96 -30.15
N LYS A 127 4.15 16.94 -28.95
CA LYS A 127 2.99 16.10 -28.62
C LYS A 127 1.76 16.41 -29.48
N TRP A 128 1.51 17.70 -29.71
CA TRP A 128 0.44 18.17 -30.58
C TRP A 128 0.70 17.80 -32.04
N GLU A 129 1.91 18.05 -32.56
CA GLU A 129 2.31 17.71 -33.93
C GLU A 129 2.19 16.22 -34.22
N HIS A 130 2.58 15.36 -33.27
CA HIS A 130 2.44 13.92 -33.40
C HIS A 130 0.98 13.48 -33.44
N ALA A 131 0.09 14.11 -32.66
CA ALA A 131 -1.33 13.84 -32.72
C ALA A 131 -1.92 14.27 -34.07
N GLU A 132 -1.64 15.47 -34.56
CA GLU A 132 -2.16 15.95 -35.84
C GLU A 132 -1.63 15.17 -37.04
N THR A 133 -0.38 14.68 -36.97
CA THR A 133 0.20 13.84 -38.01
C THR A 133 -0.62 12.55 -38.24
N HIS A 134 -1.23 12.01 -37.18
CA HIS A 134 -1.95 10.73 -37.25
C HIS A 134 -3.47 10.88 -37.30
N LEU A 135 -4.03 11.88 -36.61
CA LEU A 135 -5.49 12.11 -36.53
C LEU A 135 -5.97 13.14 -37.56
N GLY A 136 -5.06 13.87 -38.20
CA GLY A 136 -5.36 15.10 -38.94
C GLY A 136 -5.43 16.33 -38.02
N SER A 137 -5.41 17.52 -38.63
CA SER A 137 -5.43 18.79 -37.90
C SER A 137 -6.60 18.88 -36.92
N ALA A 138 -6.32 19.31 -35.70
CA ALA A 138 -7.34 19.51 -34.69
C ALA A 138 -8.36 20.55 -35.17
N SER A 139 -9.63 20.35 -34.86
CA SER A 139 -10.72 21.28 -35.20
C SER A 139 -10.45 22.66 -34.60
N PHE A 140 -9.97 22.70 -33.35
CA PHE A 140 -9.37 23.87 -32.73
C PHE A 140 -8.50 23.47 -31.53
N THR A 141 -7.63 24.39 -31.10
CA THR A 141 -6.75 24.23 -29.95
C THR A 141 -6.91 25.40 -28.99
N VAL A 142 -7.03 25.12 -27.69
CA VAL A 142 -7.12 26.14 -26.65
C VAL A 142 -5.77 26.28 -25.95
N LEU A 143 -5.23 27.50 -25.94
CA LEU A 143 -4.12 27.88 -25.08
C LEU A 143 -4.65 28.21 -23.68
N SER A 144 -4.37 27.35 -22.71
CA SER A 144 -4.96 27.44 -21.37
C SER A 144 -4.36 28.55 -20.48
N GLY A 145 -3.43 29.34 -21.03
CA GLY A 145 -2.73 30.45 -20.37
C GLY A 145 -1.48 30.02 -19.58
N GLY A 146 -1.35 28.73 -19.25
CA GLY A 146 -0.17 28.17 -18.60
C GLY A 146 0.99 27.89 -19.56
N VAL A 147 2.19 27.79 -19.01
CA VAL A 147 3.41 27.39 -19.72
C VAL A 147 3.98 26.17 -18.98
N THR A 148 4.51 25.19 -19.71
CA THR A 148 5.18 24.02 -19.14
C THR A 148 6.59 24.37 -18.66
N ASP A 149 7.22 23.44 -17.95
CA ASP A 149 8.61 23.60 -17.49
C ASP A 149 9.61 23.75 -18.66
N SER A 150 9.25 23.29 -19.86
CA SER A 150 10.03 23.46 -21.10
C SER A 150 9.77 24.79 -21.81
N GLY A 151 8.95 25.68 -21.25
CA GLY A 151 8.65 26.99 -21.83
C GLY A 151 7.60 26.99 -22.94
N GLN A 152 6.96 25.84 -23.22
CA GLN A 152 5.90 25.72 -24.23
C GLN A 152 4.52 26.03 -23.64
N PRO A 153 3.58 26.62 -24.39
CA PRO A 153 2.24 26.88 -23.88
C PRO A 153 1.48 25.56 -23.66
N LYS A 154 0.69 25.49 -22.58
CA LYS A 154 -0.22 24.37 -22.32
C LYS A 154 -1.40 24.42 -23.29
N ARG A 155 -1.77 23.28 -23.87
CA ARG A 155 -2.72 23.18 -24.97
C ARG A 155 -3.82 22.18 -24.67
N HIS A 156 -5.06 22.51 -25.01
CA HIS A 156 -6.15 21.54 -25.11
C HIS A 156 -6.51 21.38 -26.58
N CYS A 157 -6.42 20.17 -27.12
CA CYS A 157 -6.70 19.91 -28.53
C CYS A 157 -8.04 19.20 -28.68
N TYR A 158 -8.86 19.67 -29.64
CA TYR A 158 -10.21 19.17 -29.88
C TYR A 158 -10.33 18.65 -31.31
N TRP A 159 -10.81 17.41 -31.45
CA TRP A 159 -11.33 16.87 -32.71
C TRP A 159 -12.84 16.73 -32.55
N LEU A 160 -13.60 17.66 -33.16
CA LEU A 160 -15.06 17.70 -33.10
C LEU A 160 -15.66 16.51 -33.84
N LEU A 161 -16.64 15.87 -33.22
CA LEU A 161 -17.38 14.78 -33.84
C LEU A 161 -18.42 15.36 -34.79
N SER A 162 -18.62 14.72 -35.93
CA SER A 162 -19.66 15.09 -36.91
C SER A 162 -21.08 14.99 -36.36
N GLU A 163 -21.27 14.24 -35.28
CA GLU A 163 -22.50 14.14 -34.50
C GLU A 163 -22.17 13.92 -33.01
N PRO A 164 -23.03 14.37 -32.06
CA PRO A 164 -22.83 14.09 -30.65
C PRO A 164 -22.89 12.58 -30.36
N ALA A 165 -21.89 12.05 -29.68
CA ALA A 165 -21.82 10.63 -29.35
C ALA A 165 -22.46 10.33 -27.98
N GLU A 166 -23.55 9.57 -28.00
CA GLU A 166 -24.21 9.04 -26.80
C GLU A 166 -23.43 7.88 -26.16
N ASP A 167 -22.54 7.23 -26.91
CA ASP A 167 -21.59 6.25 -26.40
C ASP A 167 -20.46 6.96 -25.64
N VAL A 168 -20.82 7.50 -24.48
CA VAL A 168 -19.96 8.31 -23.60
C VAL A 168 -18.72 7.53 -23.17
N GLU A 169 -18.87 6.22 -22.95
CA GLU A 169 -17.81 5.34 -22.48
C GLU A 169 -16.76 5.10 -23.57
N ARG A 170 -17.20 4.93 -24.83
CA ARG A 170 -16.32 4.81 -25.99
C ARG A 170 -15.46 6.04 -26.20
N VAL A 171 -16.08 7.22 -26.22
CA VAL A 171 -15.36 8.48 -26.40
C VAL A 171 -14.39 8.72 -25.23
N ALA A 172 -14.80 8.43 -24.00
CA ALA A 172 -13.92 8.54 -22.83
C ALA A 172 -12.73 7.57 -22.88
N ALA A 173 -12.92 6.33 -23.36
CA ALA A 173 -11.83 5.37 -23.56
C ALA A 173 -10.83 5.87 -24.62
N LEU A 174 -11.31 6.39 -25.75
CA LEU A 174 -10.47 6.93 -26.81
C LEU A 174 -9.65 8.15 -26.36
N ARG A 175 -10.27 9.07 -25.59
CA ARG A 175 -9.56 10.19 -24.94
C ARG A 175 -8.40 9.69 -24.06
N LYS A 176 -8.63 8.63 -23.28
CA LYS A 176 -7.60 8.04 -22.42
C LYS A 176 -6.45 7.41 -23.22
N VAL A 177 -6.77 6.67 -24.29
CA VAL A 177 -5.77 6.04 -25.16
C VAL A 177 -4.93 7.09 -25.86
N LEU A 178 -5.55 8.12 -26.43
CA LEU A 178 -4.86 9.22 -27.08
C LEU A 178 -3.91 9.93 -26.10
N ALA A 179 -4.40 10.27 -24.90
CA ALA A 179 -3.58 10.87 -23.85
C ALA A 179 -2.38 9.98 -23.46
N ALA A 180 -2.58 8.65 -23.35
CA ALA A 180 -1.50 7.72 -23.04
C ALA A 180 -0.44 7.65 -24.15
N LYS A 181 -0.83 7.69 -25.42
CA LYS A 181 0.10 7.60 -26.56
C LYS A 181 0.96 8.83 -26.76
N ILE A 182 0.44 10.02 -26.41
CA ILE A 182 1.17 11.29 -26.55
C ILE A 182 1.72 11.83 -25.22
N GLY A 183 1.46 11.16 -24.11
CA GLY A 183 1.83 11.63 -22.77
C GLY A 183 1.06 12.89 -22.33
N GLY A 184 -0.22 12.99 -22.66
CA GLY A 184 -1.18 13.99 -22.15
C GLY A 184 -1.85 13.55 -20.84
N ASP A 185 -2.74 14.37 -20.30
CA ASP A 185 -3.46 14.06 -19.07
C ASP A 185 -4.54 12.99 -19.29
N GLN A 186 -4.31 11.81 -18.71
CA GLN A 186 -5.23 10.67 -18.79
C GLN A 186 -6.51 10.83 -17.97
N SER A 187 -6.62 11.89 -17.14
CA SER A 187 -7.85 12.21 -16.39
C SER A 187 -9.06 12.44 -17.30
N PHE A 188 -8.83 12.86 -18.55
CA PHE A 188 -9.84 13.00 -19.61
C PHE A 188 -10.48 11.67 -20.05
N GLY A 189 -9.98 10.54 -19.55
CA GLY A 189 -10.70 9.27 -19.56
C GLY A 189 -11.96 9.24 -18.67
N ARG A 190 -12.24 10.31 -17.91
CA ARG A 190 -13.50 10.55 -17.20
C ARG A 190 -14.35 11.50 -18.04
N ALA A 191 -15.58 11.10 -18.38
CA ALA A 191 -16.48 11.93 -19.18
C ALA A 191 -16.88 13.25 -18.49
N THR A 192 -16.88 13.28 -17.17
CA THR A 192 -17.21 14.45 -16.34
C THR A 192 -16.03 15.39 -16.10
N GLN A 193 -14.85 15.08 -16.67
CA GLN A 193 -13.64 15.87 -16.49
C GLN A 193 -13.87 17.30 -17.01
N VAL A 194 -13.59 18.28 -16.14
CA VAL A 194 -13.72 19.70 -16.47
C VAL A 194 -12.47 20.22 -17.15
N ILE A 195 -12.64 21.16 -18.08
CA ILE A 195 -11.56 21.78 -18.84
C ILE A 195 -11.70 23.29 -18.86
N ARG A 196 -10.58 24.02 -18.92
CA ARG A 196 -10.59 25.49 -18.82
C ARG A 196 -11.35 26.11 -20.00
N LEU A 197 -12.26 27.03 -19.70
CA LEU A 197 -13.14 27.64 -20.69
C LEU A 197 -12.42 28.73 -21.51
N PRO A 198 -12.40 28.69 -22.85
CA PRO A 198 -11.87 29.77 -23.68
C PRO A 198 -12.59 31.11 -23.48
N GLY A 199 -11.85 32.21 -23.62
CA GLY A 199 -12.32 33.55 -23.29
C GLY A 199 -12.40 33.85 -21.79
N SER A 200 -11.97 32.92 -20.93
CA SER A 200 -11.76 33.13 -19.50
C SER A 200 -10.32 33.54 -19.16
N VAL A 201 -9.99 33.59 -17.86
CA VAL A 201 -8.70 34.08 -17.36
C VAL A 201 -7.98 32.97 -16.61
N TYR A 202 -6.69 32.86 -16.88
CA TYR A 202 -5.72 32.12 -16.08
C TYR A 202 -5.06 33.09 -15.10
N ALA A 203 -5.16 32.86 -13.79
CA ALA A 203 -4.65 33.73 -12.73
C ALA A 203 -3.68 33.03 -11.75
N LYS A 204 -3.33 31.75 -12.00
CA LYS A 204 -2.42 30.97 -11.14
C LYS A 204 -1.07 31.66 -10.97
N GLY A 205 -0.63 31.76 -9.71
CA GLY A 205 0.63 32.42 -9.35
C GLY A 205 0.60 33.95 -9.36
N GLY A 206 -0.59 34.57 -9.27
CA GLY A 206 -0.72 36.03 -9.14
C GLY A 206 -0.69 36.80 -10.47
N GLN A 207 -0.62 36.10 -11.61
CA GLN A 207 -0.51 36.69 -12.95
C GLN A 207 -1.73 36.35 -13.79
N ALA A 208 -2.41 37.36 -14.34
CA ALA A 208 -3.58 37.17 -15.19
C ALA A 208 -3.20 37.07 -16.68
N LYS A 209 -3.63 36.00 -17.35
CA LYS A 209 -3.45 35.76 -18.79
C LYS A 209 -4.77 35.32 -19.43
N PRO A 210 -5.09 35.76 -20.65
CA PRO A 210 -6.29 35.30 -21.34
C PRO A 210 -6.15 33.83 -21.76
N VAL A 211 -7.24 33.07 -21.62
CA VAL A 211 -7.38 31.72 -22.18
C VAL A 211 -7.91 31.87 -23.59
N GLN A 212 -7.14 31.46 -24.59
CA GLN A 212 -7.44 31.75 -26.00
C GLN A 212 -7.71 30.48 -26.78
N SER A 213 -8.83 30.45 -27.51
CA SER A 213 -9.03 29.44 -28.56
C SER A 213 -8.33 29.90 -29.84
N ILE A 214 -7.63 28.97 -30.49
CA ILE A 214 -6.96 29.15 -31.78
C ILE A 214 -7.50 28.05 -32.70
N SER A 215 -8.16 28.43 -33.79
CA SER A 215 -8.61 27.49 -34.82
C SER A 215 -7.40 26.88 -35.55
N GLY A 216 -7.48 25.60 -35.89
CA GLY A 216 -6.37 24.81 -36.46
C GLY A 216 -5.95 25.17 -37.90
N SER A 217 -6.53 26.19 -38.52
CA SER A 217 -6.14 26.67 -39.85
C SER A 217 -5.75 28.16 -39.79
N GLU A 218 -4.57 28.49 -40.32
CA GLU A 218 -4.10 29.88 -40.54
C GLU A 218 -4.95 30.63 -41.60
N VAL A 219 -6.00 30.00 -42.11
CA VAL A 219 -6.88 30.49 -43.17
C VAL A 219 -8.29 30.21 -42.68
N GLY A 220 -9.18 31.20 -42.64
CA GLY A 220 -10.50 31.16 -41.98
C GLY A 220 -11.52 30.13 -42.51
N GLU A 221 -11.16 28.85 -42.46
CA GLU A 221 -11.97 27.69 -42.76
C GLU A 221 -12.70 27.23 -41.49
N ALA A 222 -13.92 26.73 -41.67
CA ALA A 222 -14.71 26.20 -40.56
C ALA A 222 -14.00 25.02 -39.87
N PRO A 223 -14.20 24.80 -38.55
CA PRO A 223 -13.59 23.69 -37.85
C PRO A 223 -13.94 22.36 -38.53
N ARG A 224 -12.93 21.51 -38.74
CA ARG A 224 -13.10 20.19 -39.35
C ARG A 224 -13.87 19.26 -38.41
N ASP A 225 -14.82 18.52 -38.95
CA ASP A 225 -15.50 17.42 -38.25
C ASP A 225 -14.88 16.07 -38.56
N PHE A 226 -15.10 15.14 -37.65
CA PHE A 226 -14.61 13.79 -37.74
C PHE A 226 -15.70 12.79 -37.37
N HIS A 227 -15.77 11.69 -38.11
CA HIS A 227 -16.61 10.56 -37.68
C HIS A 227 -15.94 9.83 -36.52
N LEU A 228 -16.71 9.40 -35.51
CA LEU A 228 -16.15 8.75 -34.32
C LEU A 228 -15.36 7.48 -34.66
N ASP A 229 -15.87 6.68 -35.59
CA ASP A 229 -15.19 5.44 -36.02
C ASP A 229 -13.84 5.72 -36.71
N GLU A 230 -13.77 6.75 -37.56
CA GLU A 230 -12.53 7.14 -38.24
C GLU A 230 -11.47 7.62 -37.24
N LEU A 231 -11.88 8.43 -36.25
CA LEU A 231 -10.98 8.83 -35.17
C LEU A 231 -10.56 7.66 -34.30
N ALA A 232 -11.46 6.71 -34.02
CA ALA A 232 -11.15 5.53 -33.25
C ALA A 232 -10.06 4.69 -33.94
N GLU A 233 -10.24 4.40 -35.23
CA GLU A 233 -9.26 3.69 -36.05
C GLU A 233 -7.91 4.43 -36.10
N ALA A 234 -7.93 5.75 -36.32
CA ALA A 234 -6.71 6.56 -36.34
C ALA A 234 -5.99 6.55 -34.99
N ILE A 235 -6.72 6.71 -33.87
CA ILE A 235 -6.17 6.67 -32.51
C ILE A 235 -5.61 5.29 -32.19
N GLU A 236 -6.25 4.21 -32.61
CA GLU A 236 -5.80 2.84 -32.39
C GLU A 236 -4.54 2.51 -33.20
N ALA A 237 -4.49 2.91 -34.47
CA ALA A 237 -3.35 2.72 -35.36
C ALA A 237 -2.14 3.62 -35.01
N MET A 238 -2.38 4.76 -34.35
CA MET A 238 -1.33 5.71 -33.98
C MET A 238 -0.25 5.06 -33.09
N PRO A 239 1.04 5.12 -33.44
CA PRO A 239 2.11 4.65 -32.57
C PRO A 239 2.27 5.58 -31.36
N ALA A 240 2.71 5.02 -30.23
CA ALA A 240 3.13 5.80 -29.08
C ALA A 240 4.30 6.73 -29.45
N MET A 241 4.30 7.95 -28.93
CA MET A 241 5.40 8.89 -29.12
C MET A 241 6.69 8.33 -28.49
N GLU A 242 7.82 8.53 -29.17
CA GLU A 242 9.13 8.11 -28.67
C GLU A 242 9.43 8.73 -27.29
N GLY A 243 9.85 7.90 -26.34
CA GLY A 243 10.07 8.31 -24.94
C GLY A 243 8.82 8.27 -24.04
N VAL A 244 7.64 7.97 -24.58
CA VAL A 244 6.43 7.70 -23.79
C VAL A 244 6.35 6.21 -23.48
N ILE A 245 6.48 5.82 -22.21
CA ILE A 245 6.34 4.43 -21.77
C ILE A 245 4.85 4.08 -21.80
N VAL A 246 4.40 3.46 -22.88
CA VAL A 246 3.05 2.89 -22.95
C VAL A 246 3.11 1.43 -22.50
N SER A 247 2.41 1.10 -21.42
CA SER A 247 2.22 -0.29 -21.01
C SER A 247 1.23 -0.98 -21.96
N VAL A 248 1.71 -1.42 -23.13
CA VAL A 248 1.02 -2.40 -23.99
C VAL A 248 1.93 -3.61 -24.14
N THR A 249 1.45 -4.76 -23.70
CA THR A 249 2.06 -6.08 -23.92
C THR A 249 2.04 -6.43 -25.41
N PRO A 250 3.18 -6.64 -26.09
CA PRO A 250 3.20 -7.11 -27.47
C PRO A 250 3.21 -8.64 -27.52
N GLY A 251 2.32 -9.23 -28.32
CA GLY A 251 2.56 -10.55 -28.93
C GLY A 251 1.41 -11.55 -28.85
N THR A 252 0.51 -11.54 -29.84
CA THR A 252 0.06 -12.77 -30.52
C THR A 252 -0.46 -12.40 -31.91
N PRO A 253 -0.08 -13.09 -33.01
CA PRO A 253 -0.59 -12.77 -34.35
C PRO A 253 -1.97 -13.41 -34.56
N SER A 254 -2.92 -12.62 -35.05
CA SER A 254 -4.26 -13.06 -35.45
C SER A 254 -4.27 -13.62 -36.88
N PRO A 255 -4.83 -14.80 -37.14
CA PRO A 255 -5.41 -15.11 -38.44
C PRO A 255 -6.83 -14.50 -38.47
N MET A 256 -6.98 -13.38 -39.19
CA MET A 256 -8.29 -12.95 -39.68
C MET A 256 -8.73 -13.88 -40.81
N SER A 257 -9.91 -14.48 -40.67
CA SER A 257 -10.79 -14.74 -41.82
C SER A 257 -12.21 -15.05 -41.33
N GLU A 258 -13.14 -14.22 -41.82
CA GLU A 258 -14.60 -14.38 -41.85
C GLU A 258 -15.42 -13.91 -40.64
N CYS A 259 -15.92 -12.67 -40.81
CA CYS A 259 -17.23 -12.17 -40.40
C CYS A 259 -17.63 -12.29 -38.92
N GLY A 260 -17.57 -11.17 -38.19
CA GLY A 260 -18.34 -11.02 -36.95
C GLY A 260 -17.89 -9.87 -36.04
N SER A 261 -18.37 -8.66 -36.36
CA SER A 261 -18.72 -7.54 -35.46
C SER A 261 -17.91 -7.24 -34.19
N PHE A 262 -17.40 -6.01 -34.07
CA PHE A 262 -17.81 -4.95 -33.11
C PHE A 262 -18.12 -5.31 -31.62
N MET A 263 -17.75 -6.49 -31.12
CA MET A 263 -18.12 -6.99 -29.77
C MET A 263 -16.97 -7.14 -28.78
N ASP A 264 -15.73 -6.79 -29.13
CA ASP A 264 -14.64 -6.68 -28.13
C ASP A 264 -14.57 -5.29 -27.47
N PHE A 265 -15.24 -4.29 -28.04
CA PHE A 265 -15.29 -2.93 -27.48
C PHE A 265 -16.54 -2.70 -26.59
N MET A 266 -17.62 -3.46 -26.79
CA MET A 266 -18.83 -3.47 -25.96
C MET A 266 -18.69 -4.23 -24.62
N ALA A 267 -17.48 -4.62 -24.22
CA ALA A 267 -17.18 -5.03 -22.84
C ALA A 267 -16.81 -3.85 -21.91
N GLY A 268 -17.01 -2.61 -22.39
CA GLY A 268 -16.73 -1.36 -21.66
C GLY A 268 -17.88 -0.79 -20.82
N ALA A 269 -19.12 -1.23 -21.03
CA ALA A 269 -20.33 -0.79 -20.30
C ALA A 269 -20.48 -1.47 -18.92
N GLY A 270 -19.36 -1.53 -18.19
CA GLY A 270 -19.23 -2.26 -16.95
C GLY A 270 -18.12 -1.69 -16.05
N LYS A 271 -17.85 -0.38 -16.08
CA LYS A 271 -17.14 0.28 -14.97
C LYS A 271 -18.09 0.38 -13.79
N SER A 272 -18.23 -0.76 -13.14
CA SER A 272 -19.10 -0.98 -12.01
C SER A 272 -18.81 0.02 -10.89
N MET A 273 -19.91 0.52 -10.30
CA MET A 273 -20.01 1.13 -8.96
C MET A 273 -19.18 0.41 -7.89
N THR A 274 -18.83 -0.87 -8.10
CA THR A 274 -17.87 -1.62 -7.27
C THR A 274 -16.51 -0.94 -7.21
N SER A 275 -16.03 -0.25 -8.26
CA SER A 275 -14.71 0.42 -8.22
C SER A 275 -14.69 1.59 -7.23
N ASN A 276 -15.68 2.50 -7.29
CA ASN A 276 -15.80 3.60 -6.34
C ASN A 276 -16.13 3.12 -4.91
N ALA A 277 -16.95 2.07 -4.76
CA ALA A 277 -17.26 1.51 -3.45
C ALA A 277 -16.07 0.74 -2.84
N ILE A 278 -15.30 0.00 -3.64
CA ILE A 278 -14.06 -0.67 -3.19
C ILE A 278 -13.00 0.37 -2.81
N GLU A 279 -12.92 1.49 -3.53
CA GLU A 279 -12.08 2.62 -3.15
C GLU A 279 -12.55 3.30 -1.86
N ALA A 280 -13.87 3.49 -1.68
CA ALA A 280 -14.47 4.02 -0.47
C ALA A 280 -14.21 3.10 0.74
N MET A 281 -14.30 1.78 0.53
CA MET A 281 -14.08 0.74 1.55
C MET A 281 -12.68 0.75 2.18
N GLN A 282 -11.71 1.43 1.57
CA GLN A 282 -10.30 1.39 1.97
C GLN A 282 -9.74 2.73 2.47
N ARG A 283 -10.56 3.80 2.53
CA ARG A 283 -10.08 5.17 2.79
C ARG A 283 -10.71 5.80 4.03
N ASP A 284 -9.87 6.50 4.81
CA ASP A 284 -10.32 7.24 5.98
C ASP A 284 -10.91 8.60 5.58
N VAL A 285 -12.15 8.87 5.99
CA VAL A 285 -12.93 10.05 5.62
C VAL A 285 -13.15 10.94 6.84
N HIS A 286 -12.67 12.18 6.74
CA HIS A 286 -12.63 13.12 7.84
C HIS A 286 -13.79 14.14 7.79
N GLU A 287 -14.19 14.64 8.94
CA GLU A 287 -15.11 15.78 9.05
C GLU A 287 -14.48 17.04 8.44
N GLY A 288 -15.13 17.61 7.41
CA GLY A 288 -14.62 18.77 6.66
C GLY A 288 -13.82 18.42 5.40
N GLY A 289 -13.83 17.15 4.94
CA GLY A 289 -13.22 16.71 3.69
C GLY A 289 -13.79 17.39 2.42
N ASP A 290 -13.06 17.25 1.31
CA ASP A 290 -13.29 17.91 0.03
C ASP A 290 -14.75 17.78 -0.48
N THR A 291 -15.23 18.80 -1.19
CA THR A 291 -16.65 18.94 -1.60
C THR A 291 -17.23 17.75 -2.39
N ASP A 292 -16.39 17.02 -3.13
CA ASP A 292 -16.77 15.82 -3.91
C ASP A 292 -16.69 14.50 -3.11
N ARG A 293 -16.07 14.51 -1.92
CA ARG A 293 -15.70 13.29 -1.15
C ARG A 293 -15.84 13.54 0.35
N ASN A 294 -17.08 13.70 0.78
CA ASN A 294 -17.43 13.91 2.17
C ASN A 294 -17.88 12.57 2.82
N ARG A 295 -18.02 12.58 4.16
CA ARG A 295 -18.46 11.41 4.94
C ARG A 295 -19.77 10.80 4.43
N TRP A 296 -20.65 11.62 3.84
CA TRP A 296 -21.92 11.17 3.28
C TRP A 296 -21.74 10.42 1.97
N SER A 297 -21.05 10.99 0.98
CA SER A 297 -20.84 10.35 -0.32
C SER A 297 -20.14 8.98 -0.22
N GLU A 298 -19.15 8.87 0.67
CA GLU A 298 -18.38 7.64 0.85
C GLU A 298 -19.20 6.59 1.60
N PHE A 299 -19.94 7.00 2.64
CA PHE A 299 -20.88 6.11 3.32
C PHE A 299 -21.98 5.60 2.38
N SER A 300 -22.55 6.47 1.54
CA SER A 300 -23.59 6.10 0.58
C SER A 300 -23.08 5.09 -0.45
N ALA A 301 -21.83 5.22 -0.91
CA ALA A 301 -21.21 4.26 -1.83
C ALA A 301 -21.04 2.88 -1.17
N VAL A 302 -20.56 2.84 0.07
CA VAL A 302 -20.35 1.58 0.82
C VAL A 302 -21.68 0.90 1.17
N ALA A 303 -22.64 1.66 1.68
CA ALA A 303 -23.97 1.14 2.02
C ALA A 303 -24.73 0.67 0.77
N GLY A 304 -24.71 1.45 -0.32
CA GLY A 304 -25.32 1.09 -1.59
C GLY A 304 -24.70 -0.16 -2.23
N PHE A 305 -23.38 -0.32 -2.12
CA PHE A 305 -22.71 -1.55 -2.54
C PHE A 305 -23.21 -2.77 -1.77
N ASN A 306 -23.25 -2.69 -0.43
CA ASN A 306 -23.70 -3.81 0.40
C ASN A 306 -25.18 -4.15 0.14
N ILE A 307 -26.06 -3.15 -0.04
CA ILE A 307 -27.47 -3.36 -0.41
C ILE A 307 -27.60 -4.01 -1.80
N LYS A 308 -26.73 -3.66 -2.75
CA LYS A 308 -26.67 -4.32 -4.06
C LYS A 308 -26.28 -5.81 -3.93
N GLN A 309 -25.37 -6.16 -3.02
CA GLN A 309 -25.04 -7.56 -2.75
C GLN A 309 -26.24 -8.33 -2.17
N VAL A 310 -27.12 -7.67 -1.40
CA VAL A 310 -28.39 -8.25 -0.93
C VAL A 310 -29.31 -8.58 -2.10
N ARG A 311 -29.45 -7.66 -3.07
CA ARG A 311 -30.24 -7.92 -4.30
C ARG A 311 -29.73 -9.06 -5.15
N LEU A 312 -28.41 -9.25 -5.16
CA LEU A 312 -27.76 -10.33 -5.86
C LEU A 312 -27.82 -11.67 -5.10
N GLY A 313 -28.43 -11.70 -3.91
CA GLY A 313 -28.50 -12.88 -3.06
C GLY A 313 -27.14 -13.31 -2.49
N LEU A 314 -26.14 -12.43 -2.50
CA LEU A 314 -24.77 -12.72 -2.07
C LEU A 314 -24.55 -12.49 -0.57
N MET A 315 -25.41 -11.70 0.08
CA MET A 315 -25.41 -11.50 1.53
C MET A 315 -26.81 -11.12 2.05
N SER A 316 -27.06 -11.32 3.34
CA SER A 316 -28.30 -10.90 3.99
C SER A 316 -28.33 -9.39 4.27
N LEU A 317 -29.53 -8.83 4.48
CA LEU A 317 -29.69 -7.41 4.81
C LEU A 317 -29.03 -7.04 6.15
N GLU A 318 -29.02 -7.95 7.11
CA GLU A 318 -28.37 -7.75 8.41
C GLU A 318 -26.84 -7.71 8.25
N GLU A 319 -26.26 -8.63 7.48
CA GLU A 319 -24.82 -8.62 7.15
C GLU A 319 -24.42 -7.35 6.37
N ALA A 320 -25.30 -6.86 5.49
CA ALA A 320 -25.04 -5.64 4.73
C ALA A 320 -25.00 -4.39 5.63
N ALA A 321 -25.88 -4.33 6.64
CA ALA A 321 -25.89 -3.28 7.64
C ALA A 321 -24.65 -3.35 8.55
N GLU A 322 -24.28 -4.54 9.02
CA GLU A 322 -23.09 -4.73 9.85
C GLU A 322 -21.80 -4.37 9.10
N ALA A 323 -21.69 -4.74 7.82
CA ALA A 323 -20.54 -4.40 6.98
C ALA A 323 -20.40 -2.88 6.77
N ALA A 324 -21.51 -2.17 6.50
CA ALA A 324 -21.50 -0.71 6.37
C ALA A 324 -21.18 -0.01 7.71
N TYR A 325 -21.67 -0.55 8.83
CA TYR A 325 -21.39 -0.03 10.17
C TYR A 325 -19.93 -0.22 10.58
N GLY A 326 -19.38 -1.42 10.33
CA GLY A 326 -17.98 -1.73 10.61
C GLY A 326 -17.02 -0.86 9.79
N TRP A 327 -17.36 -0.58 8.52
CA TRP A 327 -16.62 0.38 7.72
C TRP A 327 -16.67 1.79 8.33
N MET A 328 -17.86 2.29 8.71
CA MET A 328 -18.01 3.61 9.32
C MET A 328 -17.16 3.77 10.59
N LEU A 329 -17.16 2.78 11.47
CA LEU A 329 -16.37 2.84 12.71
C LEU A 329 -14.85 2.83 12.46
N SER A 330 -14.41 2.20 11.38
CA SER A 330 -13.00 2.01 11.07
C SER A 330 -12.42 3.16 10.25
N HIS A 331 -13.24 3.80 9.42
CA HIS A 331 -12.80 4.72 8.39
C HIS A 331 -13.42 6.12 8.48
N MET A 332 -14.51 6.32 9.23
CA MET A 332 -15.12 7.64 9.38
C MET A 332 -14.59 8.35 10.63
N VAL A 333 -14.00 9.54 10.48
CA VAL A 333 -13.33 10.26 11.58
C VAL A 333 -13.91 11.70 11.76
N PRO A 334 -14.61 11.99 12.88
CA PRO A 334 -15.14 11.04 13.86
C PRO A 334 -16.31 10.23 13.28
N PRO A 335 -16.56 9.01 13.79
CA PRO A 335 -17.67 8.18 13.34
C PRO A 335 -19.01 8.80 13.74
N TRP A 336 -20.07 8.53 12.99
CA TRP A 336 -21.41 8.96 13.39
C TRP A 336 -21.95 8.17 14.58
N PRO A 337 -22.84 8.78 15.40
CA PRO A 337 -23.63 8.04 16.37
C PRO A 337 -24.44 6.92 15.71
N ARG A 338 -24.67 5.84 16.45
CA ARG A 338 -25.36 4.64 15.93
C ARG A 338 -26.78 4.95 15.44
N GLU A 339 -27.50 5.87 16.10
CA GLU A 339 -28.83 6.27 15.66
C GLU A 339 -28.81 6.93 14.27
N ARG A 340 -27.80 7.77 14.01
CA ARG A 340 -27.63 8.42 12.70
C ARG A 340 -27.29 7.37 11.64
N PHE A 341 -26.34 6.47 11.90
CA PHE A 341 -26.01 5.39 10.97
C PHE A 341 -27.27 4.60 10.54
N GLN A 342 -28.11 4.21 11.50
CA GLN A 342 -29.33 3.44 11.22
C GLN A 342 -30.30 4.21 10.33
N GLN A 343 -30.51 5.51 10.62
CA GLN A 343 -31.38 6.38 9.81
C GLN A 343 -30.88 6.49 8.37
N GLU A 344 -29.57 6.71 8.19
CA GLU A 344 -28.96 6.88 6.87
C GLU A 344 -28.95 5.58 6.05
N PHE A 345 -28.63 4.45 6.68
CA PHE A 345 -28.65 3.13 6.02
C PHE A 345 -30.06 2.75 5.58
N ILE A 346 -31.07 2.96 6.44
CA ILE A 346 -32.48 2.76 6.10
C ILE A 346 -32.92 3.72 4.97
N GLY A 347 -32.45 4.97 4.98
CA GLY A 347 -32.70 5.94 3.92
C GLY A 347 -32.23 5.45 2.54
N ILE A 348 -31.01 4.91 2.48
CA ILE A 348 -30.43 4.35 1.25
C ILE A 348 -31.15 3.06 0.83
N LEU A 349 -31.51 2.19 1.78
CA LEU A 349 -32.28 0.98 1.52
C LEU A 349 -33.67 1.31 0.94
N ASN A 350 -34.38 2.26 1.52
CA ASN A 350 -35.68 2.70 1.03
C ASN A 350 -35.58 3.34 -0.36
N HIS A 351 -34.51 4.11 -0.61
CA HIS A 351 -34.24 4.68 -1.93
C HIS A 351 -34.00 3.57 -2.96
N ASP A 352 -33.16 2.58 -2.64
CA ASP A 352 -32.91 1.43 -3.48
C ASP A 352 -34.19 0.60 -3.73
N MET A 353 -35.00 0.33 -2.71
CA MET A 353 -36.29 -0.37 -2.86
C MET A 353 -37.30 0.40 -3.72
N LYS A 354 -37.27 1.74 -3.69
CA LYS A 354 -38.10 2.59 -4.54
C LYS A 354 -37.63 2.61 -5.99
N ALA A 355 -36.32 2.57 -6.21
CA ALA A 355 -35.73 2.57 -7.55
C ALA A 355 -35.78 1.19 -8.23
N ASN A 356 -35.57 0.12 -7.47
CA ASN A 356 -35.31 -1.22 -7.99
C ASN A 356 -36.35 -2.27 -7.57
N GLY A 357 -37.46 -1.85 -6.93
CA GLY A 357 -38.54 -2.73 -6.46
C GLY A 357 -38.23 -3.43 -5.12
N PRO A 358 -39.19 -4.19 -4.54
CA PRO A 358 -38.99 -4.89 -3.27
C PRO A 358 -37.83 -5.90 -3.37
N LEU A 359 -37.08 -6.08 -2.26
CA LEU A 359 -36.04 -7.10 -2.18
C LEU A 359 -36.68 -8.49 -2.33
N GLN A 360 -36.10 -9.36 -3.17
CA GLN A 360 -36.57 -10.73 -3.33
C GLN A 360 -36.18 -11.55 -2.08
N GLU A 361 -37.14 -12.27 -1.50
CA GLU A 361 -36.83 -13.33 -0.55
C GLU A 361 -36.03 -14.42 -1.27
N MET A 362 -34.90 -14.84 -0.69
CA MET A 362 -34.06 -15.92 -1.22
C MET A 362 -34.90 -17.19 -1.45
N GLN A 363 -35.30 -17.46 -2.69
CA GLN A 363 -35.74 -18.78 -3.14
C GLN A 363 -34.51 -19.56 -3.61
N ARG A 364 -34.24 -20.71 -3.01
CA ARG A 364 -33.17 -21.64 -3.42
C ARG A 364 -33.59 -22.44 -4.66
N PRO A 365 -32.85 -22.42 -5.80
CA PRO A 365 -33.08 -23.37 -6.88
C PRO A 365 -31.83 -24.20 -7.24
N GLY A 366 -31.94 -25.52 -7.01
CA GLY A 366 -31.70 -26.61 -7.98
C GLY A 366 -30.42 -26.71 -8.82
N ALA A 367 -29.50 -27.56 -8.35
CA ALA A 367 -28.73 -28.63 -9.04
C ALA A 367 -28.14 -28.49 -10.47
N GLY A 368 -26.80 -28.65 -10.55
CA GLY A 368 -26.02 -29.27 -11.65
C GLY A 368 -24.70 -28.55 -11.93
N ILE A 369 -23.47 -29.08 -11.78
CA ILE A 369 -22.92 -30.43 -11.53
C ILE A 369 -21.64 -30.29 -10.66
N SER A 370 -21.40 -31.33 -9.87
CA SER A 370 -20.49 -31.52 -8.72
C SER A 370 -18.97 -31.43 -8.99
N VAL A 371 -18.25 -30.69 -8.13
CA VAL A 371 -16.89 -31.04 -7.70
C VAL A 371 -17.03 -32.07 -6.58
N SER A 372 -17.07 -33.36 -6.93
CA SER A 372 -17.00 -34.43 -5.94
C SER A 372 -15.56 -34.56 -5.41
N THR A 373 -15.41 -34.44 -4.09
CA THR A 373 -14.22 -34.60 -3.21
C THR A 373 -13.68 -33.35 -2.51
N MET A 374 -14.54 -32.37 -2.28
CA MET A 374 -14.64 -31.74 -0.96
C MET A 374 -16.01 -32.14 -0.44
N GLU A 375 -16.13 -32.62 0.80
CA GLU A 375 -17.44 -32.79 1.43
C GLU A 375 -18.10 -31.41 1.44
N THR A 376 -18.98 -31.17 0.46
CA THR A 376 -20.12 -30.29 0.64
C THR A 376 -20.69 -30.65 2.00
N ILE A 377 -20.79 -29.68 2.90
CA ILE A 377 -21.64 -29.84 4.07
C ILE A 377 -23.01 -30.16 3.48
N ASP A 378 -23.33 -31.45 3.44
CA ASP A 378 -24.63 -31.93 3.04
C ASP A 378 -25.53 -31.40 4.14
N THR A 379 -26.25 -30.32 3.88
CA THR A 379 -27.12 -29.68 4.90
C THR A 379 -28.31 -30.56 5.28
N THR A 380 -28.37 -31.77 4.74
CA THR A 380 -29.21 -32.89 5.19
C THR A 380 -28.56 -33.74 6.29
N ASP A 381 -27.23 -33.76 6.41
CA ASP A 381 -26.51 -34.30 7.56
C ASP A 381 -26.38 -33.23 8.66
N ASP A 382 -27.49 -33.12 9.38
CA ASP A 382 -27.69 -32.55 10.70
C ASP A 382 -26.80 -31.35 11.08
N LEU A 383 -27.33 -30.14 10.90
CA LEU A 383 -26.76 -28.90 11.44
C LEU A 383 -26.50 -29.01 12.96
N LEU A 384 -27.19 -29.92 13.67
CA LEU A 384 -26.91 -30.22 15.07
C LEU A 384 -25.56 -30.90 15.28
N SER A 385 -24.96 -31.57 14.28
CA SER A 385 -23.56 -32.05 14.37
C SER A 385 -22.55 -30.91 14.60
N TRP A 386 -22.94 -29.66 14.31
CA TRP A 386 -22.17 -28.45 14.59
C TRP A 386 -22.57 -27.77 15.91
N ALA A 387 -23.65 -28.22 16.56
CA ALA A 387 -24.04 -27.66 17.84
C ALA A 387 -22.92 -27.86 18.87
N VAL A 388 -22.70 -26.82 19.66
CA VAL A 388 -21.59 -26.71 20.61
C VAL A 388 -21.49 -27.94 21.52
N VAL A 389 -22.63 -28.53 21.90
CA VAL A 389 -22.69 -29.73 22.75
C VAL A 389 -22.00 -30.97 22.14
N HIS A 390 -22.01 -31.11 20.81
CA HIS A 390 -21.41 -32.26 20.11
C HIS A 390 -19.92 -32.08 19.82
N ARG A 391 -19.40 -30.84 19.91
CA ARG A 391 -18.00 -30.51 19.56
C ARG A 391 -17.19 -29.96 20.73
N SER A 392 -17.84 -29.57 21.82
CA SER A 392 -17.18 -29.14 23.05
C SER A 392 -16.55 -30.32 23.75
N SER A 393 -15.23 -30.29 23.85
CA SER A 393 -14.51 -31.09 24.83
C SER A 393 -14.52 -30.33 26.16
N PRO A 394 -14.71 -31.01 27.30
CA PRO A 394 -14.60 -30.38 28.63
C PRO A 394 -13.22 -29.75 28.86
N GLU A 395 -12.19 -30.26 28.18
CA GLU A 395 -10.85 -29.66 28.16
C GLU A 395 -10.59 -28.93 26.82
N PRO A 396 -10.11 -27.67 26.85
CA PRO A 396 -9.71 -26.95 25.65
C PRO A 396 -8.59 -27.70 24.91
N LYS A 397 -8.81 -28.02 23.62
CA LYS A 397 -7.77 -28.63 22.78
C LYS A 397 -6.64 -27.63 22.55
N ALA A 398 -5.41 -28.05 22.82
CA ALA A 398 -4.22 -27.27 22.49
C ALA A 398 -4.13 -27.02 20.97
N ARG A 399 -3.65 -25.84 20.58
CA ARG A 399 -3.39 -25.52 19.18
C ARG A 399 -2.20 -26.35 18.70
N ARG A 400 -2.33 -26.97 17.53
CA ARG A 400 -1.26 -27.79 16.92
C ARG A 400 -0.26 -26.87 16.23
N MET A 401 0.93 -26.74 16.80
CA MET A 401 2.02 -25.90 16.29
C MET A 401 3.02 -26.80 15.58
N LEU A 402 3.35 -26.52 14.32
CA LEU A 402 4.45 -27.20 13.61
C LEU A 402 5.80 -26.58 13.98
N VAL A 403 5.82 -25.27 14.18
CA VAL A 403 6.94 -24.51 14.73
C VAL A 403 6.41 -23.67 15.88
N ASP A 404 7.05 -23.77 17.04
CA ASP A 404 6.59 -23.11 18.26
C ASP A 404 6.40 -21.60 18.04
N GLY A 405 5.21 -21.11 18.37
CA GLY A 405 4.82 -19.71 18.22
C GLY A 405 4.86 -19.10 16.79
N LEU A 406 5.16 -19.88 15.74
CA LEU A 406 5.34 -19.33 14.38
C LEU A 406 4.46 -19.99 13.31
N VAL A 407 4.38 -21.33 13.28
CA VAL A 407 3.66 -22.06 12.24
C VAL A 407 2.65 -23.00 12.87
N PHE A 408 1.38 -22.81 12.55
CA PHE A 408 0.25 -23.53 13.16
C PHE A 408 -0.47 -24.39 12.13
N ALA A 409 -0.71 -25.67 12.44
CA ALA A 409 -1.44 -26.55 11.56
C ALA A 409 -2.87 -26.04 11.30
N GLY A 410 -3.34 -26.15 10.05
CA GLY A 410 -4.66 -25.69 9.64
C GLY A 410 -4.84 -24.17 9.65
N LYS A 411 -3.74 -23.38 9.61
CA LYS A 411 -3.77 -21.91 9.58
C LYS A 411 -3.04 -21.37 8.35
N ARG A 412 -3.44 -20.17 7.95
CA ARG A 412 -2.87 -19.40 6.84
C ARG A 412 -1.81 -18.44 7.38
N HIS A 413 -0.61 -18.53 6.84
CA HIS A 413 0.55 -17.74 7.20
C HIS A 413 1.06 -16.98 5.98
N MET A 414 1.64 -15.82 6.25
CA MET A 414 2.31 -15.04 5.24
C MET A 414 3.71 -14.65 5.70
N VAL A 415 4.67 -14.76 4.80
CA VAL A 415 6.06 -14.33 4.97
C VAL A 415 6.30 -13.13 4.08
N VAL A 416 6.64 -11.99 4.67
CA VAL A 416 6.88 -10.75 3.93
C VAL A 416 8.29 -10.24 4.17
N ALA A 417 8.97 -9.87 3.09
CA ALA A 417 10.31 -9.31 3.15
C ALA A 417 10.63 -8.52 1.88
N GLU A 418 11.62 -7.64 1.96
CA GLU A 418 12.20 -6.98 0.79
C GLU A 418 12.75 -8.00 -0.24
N GLY A 419 12.83 -7.60 -1.51
CA GLY A 419 13.50 -8.39 -2.54
C GLY A 419 14.96 -8.67 -2.16
N GLY A 420 15.43 -9.90 -2.36
CA GLY A 420 16.79 -10.31 -1.98
C GLY A 420 17.02 -10.55 -0.48
N ALA A 421 16.01 -10.41 0.39
CA ALA A 421 16.16 -10.68 1.82
C ALA A 421 16.41 -12.16 2.14
N GLY A 422 16.03 -13.10 1.26
CA GLY A 422 16.20 -14.56 1.47
C GLY A 422 14.91 -15.31 1.84
N LYS A 423 13.73 -14.83 1.38
CA LYS A 423 12.43 -15.49 1.63
C LYS A 423 12.41 -16.94 1.17
N THR A 424 12.92 -17.20 -0.03
CA THR A 424 12.97 -18.55 -0.58
C THR A 424 13.83 -19.47 0.26
N PHE A 425 15.04 -19.04 0.63
CA PHE A 425 15.88 -19.80 1.57
C PHE A 425 15.19 -20.07 2.91
N LEU A 426 14.49 -19.09 3.49
CA LEU A 426 13.71 -19.29 4.72
C LEU A 426 12.59 -20.32 4.56
N CYS A 427 11.88 -20.30 3.43
CA CYS A 427 10.79 -21.21 3.11
C CYS A 427 11.27 -22.62 2.78
N MET A 428 12.39 -22.74 2.06
CA MET A 428 13.06 -24.01 1.77
C MET A 428 13.60 -24.65 3.05
N ASP A 429 14.25 -23.88 3.92
CA ASP A 429 14.71 -24.33 5.23
C ASP A 429 13.55 -24.82 6.11
N LEU A 430 12.43 -24.07 6.14
CA LEU A 430 11.21 -24.51 6.82
C LEU A 430 10.70 -25.83 6.24
N ALA A 431 10.62 -25.94 4.92
CA ALA A 431 10.09 -27.12 4.24
C ALA A 431 10.92 -28.37 4.59
N LEU A 432 12.24 -28.24 4.49
CA LEU A 432 13.17 -29.32 4.77
C LEU A 432 13.10 -29.76 6.23
N LYS A 433 13.16 -28.82 7.18
CA LYS A 433 13.12 -29.13 8.62
C LYS A 433 11.78 -29.74 9.05
N LEU A 434 10.66 -29.29 8.50
CA LEU A 434 9.35 -29.88 8.77
C LEU A 434 9.23 -31.30 8.21
N ALA A 435 9.74 -31.56 7.00
CA ALA A 435 9.69 -32.89 6.39
C ALA A 435 10.69 -33.88 7.02
N ALA A 436 11.84 -33.38 7.47
CA ALA A 436 12.86 -34.16 8.16
C ALA A 436 12.56 -34.40 9.65
N ALA A 437 11.56 -33.71 10.22
CA ALA A 437 11.19 -33.83 11.62
C ALA A 437 10.85 -35.28 12.01
N GLY A 438 11.47 -35.72 13.10
CA GLY A 438 11.36 -37.07 13.64
C GLY A 438 11.20 -37.06 15.15
N GLU A 439 10.95 -38.23 15.72
CA GLU A 439 10.83 -38.37 17.17
C GLU A 439 12.13 -37.93 17.87
N GLY A 440 12.02 -37.02 18.83
CA GLY A 440 13.19 -36.45 19.53
C GLY A 440 14.02 -35.44 18.74
N SER A 441 13.58 -34.96 17.57
CA SER A 441 14.34 -33.97 16.80
C SER A 441 14.49 -32.65 17.55
N SER A 442 15.70 -32.08 17.57
CA SER A 442 16.01 -30.77 18.16
C SER A 442 16.10 -29.66 17.10
N LEU A 443 15.42 -29.84 15.97
CA LEU A 443 15.45 -28.88 14.86
C LEU A 443 14.78 -27.58 15.27
N THR A 444 15.31 -26.46 14.76
CA THR A 444 14.73 -25.14 14.99
C THR A 444 14.59 -24.35 13.69
N TRP A 445 13.58 -23.50 13.64
CA TRP A 445 13.36 -22.53 12.57
C TRP A 445 13.17 -21.15 13.21
N MET A 446 13.99 -20.17 12.80
CA MET A 446 14.10 -18.86 13.48
C MET A 446 14.32 -18.96 15.01
N GLY A 447 15.10 -19.96 15.44
CA GLY A 447 15.35 -20.23 16.85
C GLY A 447 14.14 -20.70 17.65
N GLN A 448 13.03 -21.06 16.98
CA GLN A 448 11.87 -21.71 17.57
C GLN A 448 11.89 -23.20 17.26
N ALA A 449 11.47 -24.03 18.21
CA ALA A 449 11.52 -25.48 18.05
C ALA A 449 10.52 -25.96 16.98
N ILE A 450 10.99 -26.87 16.12
CA ILE A 450 10.09 -27.73 15.35
C ILE A 450 9.47 -28.72 16.33
N THR A 451 8.14 -28.75 16.41
CA THR A 451 7.46 -29.57 17.41
C THR A 451 7.22 -31.00 16.89
N PRO A 452 6.91 -31.97 17.78
CA PRO A 452 6.49 -33.31 17.38
C PRO A 452 5.30 -33.34 16.40
N GLU A 453 4.51 -32.27 16.31
CA GLU A 453 3.38 -32.18 15.39
C GLU A 453 3.82 -32.12 13.92
N ALA A 454 5.09 -31.86 13.63
CA ALA A 454 5.64 -31.95 12.28
C ALA A 454 5.89 -33.41 11.84
N ASN A 455 6.11 -34.32 12.78
CA ASN A 455 6.62 -35.68 12.52
C ASN A 455 5.77 -36.47 11.51
N GLY A 456 6.44 -37.07 10.53
CA GLY A 456 5.79 -37.90 9.51
C GLY A 456 4.91 -37.15 8.51
N GLY A 457 4.91 -35.82 8.53
CA GLY A 457 4.13 -35.00 7.62
C GLY A 457 4.83 -34.75 6.29
N THR A 458 4.06 -34.78 5.20
CA THR A 458 4.49 -34.30 3.88
C THR A 458 4.43 -32.79 3.82
N VAL A 459 5.46 -32.18 3.24
CA VAL A 459 5.55 -30.74 2.98
C VAL A 459 5.72 -30.52 1.49
N ILE A 460 4.90 -29.63 0.95
CA ILE A 460 4.89 -29.30 -0.47
C ILE A 460 5.29 -27.84 -0.61
N ILE A 461 6.30 -27.56 -1.43
CA ILE A 461 6.72 -26.20 -1.76
C ILE A 461 6.58 -25.97 -3.26
N MET A 462 5.81 -24.95 -3.65
CA MET A 462 5.73 -24.46 -5.02
C MET A 462 6.59 -23.20 -5.12
N THR A 463 7.58 -23.22 -6.00
CA THR A 463 8.43 -22.05 -6.28
C THR A 463 8.21 -21.58 -7.71
N GLY A 464 7.92 -20.29 -7.89
CA GLY A 464 7.75 -19.66 -9.19
C GLY A 464 8.90 -18.73 -9.59
N GLU A 465 9.97 -18.68 -8.80
CA GLU A 465 11.17 -17.87 -9.09
C GLU A 465 12.42 -18.73 -9.35
N ASP A 466 12.41 -20.02 -8.97
CA ASP A 466 13.55 -20.93 -9.16
C ASP A 466 13.19 -22.12 -10.05
N ASP A 467 14.12 -22.45 -10.96
CA ASP A 467 14.09 -23.69 -11.74
C ASP A 467 14.73 -24.86 -10.96
N ILE A 468 14.72 -26.05 -11.58
CA ILE A 468 15.24 -27.28 -10.97
C ILE A 468 16.75 -27.22 -10.67
N GLU A 469 17.54 -26.47 -11.47
CA GLU A 469 18.99 -26.36 -11.27
C GLU A 469 19.29 -25.47 -10.07
N GLU A 470 18.63 -24.32 -10.00
CA GLU A 470 18.74 -23.39 -8.87
C GLU A 470 18.23 -24.02 -7.57
N LEU A 471 17.14 -24.80 -7.63
CA LEU A 471 16.66 -25.55 -6.47
C LEU A 471 17.71 -26.54 -5.96
N ASP A 472 18.39 -27.29 -6.84
CA ASP A 472 19.42 -28.23 -6.41
C ASP A 472 20.60 -27.50 -5.74
N ILE A 473 21.03 -26.36 -6.30
CA ILE A 473 22.07 -25.50 -5.68
C ILE A 473 21.66 -25.10 -4.27
N ARG A 474 20.43 -24.58 -4.10
CA ARG A 474 19.92 -24.13 -2.80
C ARG A 474 19.74 -25.27 -1.81
N TRP A 475 19.28 -26.43 -2.25
CA TRP A 475 19.17 -27.62 -1.40
C TRP A 475 20.53 -28.10 -0.90
N ASN A 476 21.54 -28.10 -1.77
CA ASN A 476 22.91 -28.43 -1.37
C ASN A 476 23.52 -27.37 -0.44
N ALA A 477 23.17 -26.09 -0.62
CA ALA A 477 23.59 -25.03 0.28
C ALA A 477 22.95 -25.12 1.68
N LEU A 478 21.70 -25.59 1.77
CA LEU A 478 20.98 -25.82 3.03
C LEU A 478 21.39 -27.11 3.74
N ASP A 479 21.70 -28.17 2.98
CA ASP A 479 21.95 -29.52 3.49
C ASP A 479 23.05 -30.20 2.67
N SER A 480 24.28 -29.70 2.88
CA SER A 480 25.47 -30.08 2.10
C SER A 480 25.84 -31.56 2.21
N ASP A 481 25.54 -32.21 3.33
CA ASP A 481 25.78 -33.65 3.53
C ASP A 481 24.56 -34.52 3.12
N GLY A 482 23.46 -33.89 2.74
CA GLY A 482 22.20 -34.53 2.33
C GLY A 482 21.48 -35.27 3.46
N SER A 483 21.89 -35.12 4.72
CA SER A 483 21.35 -35.89 5.84
C SER A 483 19.89 -35.55 6.10
N MET A 484 19.53 -34.26 6.09
CA MET A 484 18.15 -33.83 6.29
C MET A 484 17.27 -34.23 5.11
N ARG A 485 17.78 -34.14 3.87
CA ARG A 485 17.04 -34.56 2.66
C ARG A 485 16.78 -36.07 2.66
N ARG A 486 17.74 -36.88 3.13
CA ARG A 486 17.52 -38.33 3.33
C ARG A 486 16.48 -38.62 4.39
N LEU A 487 16.47 -37.87 5.50
CA LEU A 487 15.44 -37.98 6.53
C LEU A 487 14.06 -37.53 6.04
N ALA A 488 14.00 -36.47 5.24
CA ALA A 488 12.76 -36.01 4.63
C ALA A 488 12.19 -37.05 3.66
N GLY A 489 13.04 -37.61 2.80
CA GLY A 489 12.65 -38.63 1.82
C GLY A 489 11.50 -38.15 0.93
N GLU A 490 10.54 -39.03 0.66
CA GLU A 490 9.36 -38.73 -0.17
C GLU A 490 8.38 -37.73 0.48
N ARG A 491 8.66 -37.26 1.71
CA ARG A 491 7.82 -36.28 2.41
C ARG A 491 8.13 -34.85 2.02
N LEU A 492 9.25 -34.56 1.36
CA LEU A 492 9.53 -33.23 0.82
C LEU A 492 9.27 -33.23 -0.68
N ILE A 493 8.29 -32.45 -1.13
CA ILE A 493 7.91 -32.34 -2.53
C ILE A 493 8.13 -30.89 -2.97
N ALA A 494 9.13 -30.66 -3.83
CA ALA A 494 9.41 -29.36 -4.42
C ALA A 494 8.89 -29.30 -5.86
N LEU A 495 8.09 -28.28 -6.17
CA LEU A 495 7.45 -28.06 -7.46
C LEU A 495 7.99 -26.77 -8.08
N PRO A 496 9.04 -26.83 -8.92
CA PRO A 496 9.50 -25.69 -9.70
C PRO A 496 8.49 -25.37 -10.80
N LEU A 497 7.74 -24.28 -10.62
CA LEU A 497 6.64 -23.92 -11.52
C LEU A 497 7.17 -23.61 -12.93
N ASP A 498 8.35 -23.02 -13.07
CA ASP A 498 8.98 -22.72 -14.35
C ASP A 498 9.19 -23.98 -15.20
N ASN A 499 9.63 -25.08 -14.59
CA ASN A 499 9.75 -26.36 -15.28
C ASN A 499 8.40 -27.06 -15.51
N LEU A 500 7.35 -26.66 -14.78
CA LEU A 500 6.01 -27.27 -14.84
C LEU A 500 5.02 -26.47 -15.69
N GLY A 501 5.49 -25.55 -16.53
CA GLY A 501 4.65 -24.72 -17.41
C GLY A 501 4.37 -23.32 -16.87
N GLY A 502 5.22 -22.81 -15.97
CA GLY A 502 5.17 -21.46 -15.42
C GLY A 502 4.12 -21.24 -14.33
N ALA A 503 4.05 -20.00 -13.87
CA ALA A 503 3.02 -19.45 -12.98
C ALA A 503 1.60 -19.72 -13.51
N PHE A 504 0.65 -19.93 -12.59
CA PHE A 504 -0.76 -20.19 -12.96
C PHE A 504 -1.71 -19.69 -11.88
N PRO A 505 -2.90 -19.18 -12.25
CA PRO A 505 -3.84 -18.68 -11.27
C PRO A 505 -4.48 -19.84 -10.48
N LEU A 506 -4.66 -19.68 -9.17
CA LEU A 506 -5.44 -20.66 -8.39
C LEU A 506 -6.95 -20.57 -8.66
N VAL A 507 -7.40 -19.40 -9.10
CA VAL A 507 -8.79 -19.07 -9.39
C VAL A 507 -8.96 -18.89 -10.90
N SER A 508 -10.07 -19.37 -11.41
CA SER A 508 -10.58 -19.05 -12.75
C SER A 508 -12.05 -18.65 -12.62
N HIS A 509 -12.64 -18.04 -13.64
CA HIS A 509 -14.04 -17.65 -13.61
C HIS A 509 -14.84 -18.48 -14.58
N HIS A 510 -15.97 -19.02 -14.12
CA HIS A 510 -16.85 -19.80 -14.97
C HIS A 510 -17.36 -18.93 -16.14
N PRO A 511 -17.27 -19.39 -17.41
CA PRO A 511 -17.52 -18.54 -18.57
C PRO A 511 -18.91 -17.89 -18.60
N ALA A 512 -19.94 -18.63 -18.15
CA ALA A 512 -21.33 -18.16 -18.21
C ALA A 512 -21.75 -17.34 -16.99
N THR A 513 -21.31 -17.72 -15.78
CA THR A 513 -21.79 -17.14 -14.52
C THR A 513 -20.82 -16.12 -13.93
N ARG A 514 -19.59 -16.06 -14.46
CA ARG A 514 -18.45 -15.30 -13.91
C ARG A 514 -18.12 -15.65 -12.46
N GLU A 515 -18.64 -16.77 -11.94
CA GLU A 515 -18.36 -17.23 -10.60
C GLU A 515 -16.90 -17.68 -10.48
N ALA A 516 -16.24 -17.27 -9.40
CA ALA A 516 -14.90 -17.70 -9.08
C ALA A 516 -14.87 -19.19 -8.70
N ILE A 517 -14.17 -19.98 -9.51
CA ILE A 517 -13.96 -21.42 -9.34
C ILE A 517 -12.46 -21.73 -9.26
N ALA A 518 -12.10 -22.86 -8.66
CA ALA A 518 -10.71 -23.32 -8.68
C ALA A 518 -10.25 -23.57 -10.13
N SER A 519 -9.04 -23.11 -10.48
CA SER A 519 -8.48 -23.41 -11.80
C SER A 519 -8.25 -24.91 -11.97
N GLU A 520 -8.28 -25.39 -13.21
CA GLU A 520 -8.10 -26.82 -13.49
C GLU A 520 -6.76 -27.35 -12.96
N ARG A 521 -5.68 -26.56 -13.12
CA ARG A 521 -4.33 -26.91 -12.66
C ARG A 521 -4.28 -26.98 -11.13
N TRP A 522 -4.91 -26.03 -10.45
CA TRP A 522 -5.05 -26.06 -9.00
C TRP A 522 -5.88 -27.25 -8.52
N GLY A 523 -7.01 -27.53 -9.16
CA GLY A 523 -7.86 -28.68 -8.83
C GLY A 523 -7.19 -30.04 -9.04
N LYS A 524 -6.29 -30.18 -10.02
CA LYS A 524 -5.45 -31.38 -10.18
C LYS A 524 -4.45 -31.52 -9.04
N LEU A 525 -3.75 -30.44 -8.69
CA LEU A 525 -2.78 -30.45 -7.61
C LEU A 525 -3.44 -30.73 -6.25
N TYR A 526 -4.57 -30.10 -5.97
CA TYR A 526 -5.34 -30.34 -4.75
C TYR A 526 -5.75 -31.81 -4.62
N ARG A 527 -6.26 -32.42 -5.68
CA ARG A 527 -6.61 -33.86 -5.68
C ARG A 527 -5.39 -34.75 -5.41
N ALA A 528 -4.21 -34.40 -5.94
CA ALA A 528 -2.98 -35.12 -5.63
C ALA A 528 -2.62 -35.01 -4.13
N MET A 529 -2.73 -33.81 -3.54
CA MET A 529 -2.52 -33.59 -2.10
C MET A 529 -3.53 -34.36 -1.25
N HIS A 530 -4.81 -34.30 -1.61
CA HIS A 530 -5.89 -35.04 -0.94
C HIS A 530 -5.69 -36.56 -1.04
N GLY A 531 -5.17 -37.05 -2.17
CA GLY A 531 -4.81 -38.46 -2.36
C GLY A 531 -3.75 -38.96 -1.39
N ILE A 532 -2.87 -38.09 -0.87
CA ILE A 532 -1.93 -38.44 0.20
C ILE A 532 -2.71 -38.80 1.48
N HIS A 533 -3.74 -38.03 1.82
CA HIS A 533 -4.59 -38.28 2.99
C HIS A 533 -5.39 -39.58 2.87
N GLN A 534 -5.97 -39.82 1.68
CA GLN A 534 -6.71 -41.06 1.39
C GLN A 534 -5.85 -42.32 1.55
N ARG A 535 -4.54 -42.23 1.32
CA ARG A 535 -3.59 -43.34 1.51
C ARG A 535 -3.06 -43.45 2.96
N GLY A 536 -3.63 -42.69 3.90
CA GLY A 536 -3.21 -42.66 5.30
C GLY A 536 -2.03 -41.74 5.60
N GLY A 537 -1.54 -40.99 4.61
CA GLY A 537 -0.53 -39.96 4.80
C GLY A 537 -1.09 -38.66 5.38
N ARG A 538 -0.21 -37.74 5.75
CA ARG A 538 -0.58 -36.43 6.27
C ARG A 538 0.18 -35.34 5.53
N VAL A 539 -0.51 -34.31 5.06
CA VAL A 539 0.13 -33.07 4.61
C VAL A 539 0.24 -32.13 5.81
N SER A 540 1.46 -31.76 6.19
CA SER A 540 1.72 -30.84 7.30
C SER A 540 1.72 -29.39 6.83
N ALA A 541 2.34 -29.10 5.68
CA ALA A 541 2.42 -27.74 5.16
C ALA A 541 2.41 -27.68 3.63
N VAL A 542 1.82 -26.61 3.09
CA VAL A 542 1.88 -26.21 1.70
C VAL A 542 2.46 -24.80 1.65
N ILE A 543 3.53 -24.61 0.90
CA ILE A 543 4.28 -23.37 0.79
C ILE A 543 4.19 -22.86 -0.65
N ILE A 544 3.86 -21.58 -0.81
CA ILE A 544 3.75 -20.90 -2.10
C ILE A 544 4.75 -19.75 -2.12
N ASP A 545 5.77 -19.88 -2.96
CA ASP A 545 6.86 -18.91 -3.11
C ASP A 545 6.97 -18.44 -4.57
N THR A 546 6.36 -17.34 -5.01
CA THR A 546 5.68 -16.30 -4.24
C THR A 546 4.19 -16.22 -4.58
N LEU A 547 3.44 -15.42 -3.82
CA LEU A 547 2.03 -15.10 -4.09
C LEU A 547 1.81 -14.72 -5.57
N ASN A 548 2.73 -13.96 -6.16
CA ASN A 548 2.58 -13.45 -7.53
C ASN A 548 2.59 -14.57 -8.58
N ALA A 549 3.18 -15.73 -8.27
CA ALA A 549 3.16 -16.88 -9.17
C ALA A 549 1.78 -17.57 -9.24
N THR A 550 0.88 -17.26 -8.30
CA THR A 550 -0.42 -17.94 -8.18
C THR A 550 -1.62 -17.00 -8.05
N LEU A 551 -1.38 -15.71 -7.78
CA LEU A 551 -2.35 -14.64 -7.74
C LEU A 551 -2.36 -13.90 -9.07
N HIS A 552 -3.36 -14.15 -9.92
CA HIS A 552 -3.58 -13.35 -11.13
C HIS A 552 -4.74 -12.39 -10.86
N GLY A 553 -4.41 -11.11 -10.69
CA GLY A 553 -5.35 -10.06 -10.35
C GLY A 553 -4.70 -9.00 -9.47
N GLU A 554 -5.46 -7.98 -9.07
CA GLU A 554 -4.92 -6.89 -8.25
C GLU A 554 -4.77 -7.32 -6.78
N GLU A 555 -3.53 -7.32 -6.27
CA GLU A 555 -3.17 -7.68 -4.89
C GLU A 555 -3.87 -6.83 -3.80
N ASN A 556 -4.41 -5.67 -4.17
CA ASN A 556 -5.12 -4.75 -3.28
C ASN A 556 -6.64 -4.94 -3.33
N SER A 557 -7.15 -5.78 -4.25
CA SER A 557 -8.58 -6.04 -4.37
C SER A 557 -9.04 -7.07 -3.34
N ALA A 558 -9.91 -6.64 -2.42
CA ALA A 558 -10.51 -7.53 -1.44
C ALA A 558 -11.28 -8.70 -2.07
N VAL A 559 -11.86 -8.48 -3.26
CA VAL A 559 -12.55 -9.52 -4.03
C VAL A 559 -11.56 -10.57 -4.51
N VAL A 560 -10.50 -10.15 -5.21
CA VAL A 560 -9.47 -11.07 -5.75
C VAL A 560 -8.80 -11.85 -4.61
N ILE A 561 -8.46 -11.18 -3.51
CA ILE A 561 -7.91 -11.85 -2.33
C ILE A 561 -8.93 -12.81 -1.71
N GLY A 562 -10.21 -12.42 -1.64
CA GLY A 562 -11.29 -13.28 -1.13
C GLY A 562 -11.46 -14.56 -1.97
N GLU A 563 -11.39 -14.44 -3.29
CA GLU A 563 -11.42 -15.58 -4.23
C GLU A 563 -10.18 -16.46 -4.07
N TYR A 564 -8.99 -15.87 -4.01
CA TYR A 564 -7.74 -16.60 -3.78
C TYR A 564 -7.80 -17.40 -2.46
N VAL A 565 -8.27 -16.75 -1.39
CA VAL A 565 -8.44 -17.35 -0.07
C VAL A 565 -9.43 -18.50 -0.11
N ARG A 566 -10.52 -18.37 -0.88
CA ARG A 566 -11.51 -19.44 -1.08
C ARG A 566 -10.86 -20.65 -1.77
N ALA A 567 -10.03 -20.42 -2.78
CA ALA A 567 -9.34 -21.50 -3.49
C ALA A 567 -8.33 -22.26 -2.62
N VAL A 568 -7.66 -21.59 -1.67
CA VAL A 568 -6.69 -22.22 -0.75
C VAL A 568 -7.28 -22.68 0.59
N ALA A 569 -8.51 -22.28 0.91
CA ALA A 569 -9.22 -22.68 2.13
C ALA A 569 -9.22 -24.20 2.39
N PRO A 570 -9.36 -25.08 1.38
CA PRO A 570 -9.37 -26.53 1.59
C PRO A 570 -8.08 -27.08 2.21
N ILE A 571 -6.93 -26.45 1.95
CA ILE A 571 -5.64 -26.83 2.55
C ILE A 571 -5.72 -26.78 4.08
N CYS A 572 -6.23 -25.67 4.61
CA CYS A 572 -6.34 -25.46 6.05
C CYS A 572 -7.58 -26.16 6.65
N GLY A 573 -8.67 -26.21 5.87
CA GLY A 573 -9.97 -26.73 6.27
C GLY A 573 -10.04 -28.25 6.28
N GLU A 574 -9.65 -28.90 5.18
CA GLU A 574 -9.77 -30.35 4.99
C GLU A 574 -8.46 -31.06 5.29
N LEU A 575 -7.36 -30.65 4.65
CA LEU A 575 -6.05 -31.30 4.88
C LEU A 575 -5.49 -30.99 6.28
N LYS A 576 -6.04 -29.98 6.96
CA LYS A 576 -5.55 -29.43 8.24
C LYS A 576 -4.08 -29.04 8.18
N ALA A 577 -3.57 -28.71 6.99
CA ALA A 577 -2.20 -28.32 6.74
C ALA A 577 -2.01 -26.82 6.99
N ALA A 578 -0.79 -26.42 7.37
CA ALA A 578 -0.39 -25.02 7.36
C ALA A 578 -0.24 -24.55 5.91
N LEU A 579 -0.82 -23.40 5.56
CA LEU A 579 -0.50 -22.70 4.32
C LEU A 579 0.50 -21.59 4.64
N VAL A 580 1.60 -21.51 3.91
CA VAL A 580 2.57 -20.40 3.98
C VAL A 580 2.68 -19.79 2.60
N VAL A 581 2.46 -18.48 2.49
CA VAL A 581 2.61 -17.75 1.21
C VAL A 581 3.62 -16.65 1.39
N THR A 582 4.60 -16.53 0.49
CA THR A 582 5.55 -15.42 0.53
C THR A 582 5.05 -14.24 -0.31
N HIS A 583 5.37 -13.03 0.11
CA HIS A 583 5.02 -11.82 -0.60
C HIS A 583 6.11 -10.76 -0.46
N HIS A 584 6.36 -10.00 -1.52
CA HIS A 584 7.37 -8.94 -1.52
C HIS A 584 6.76 -7.67 -0.90
N VAL A 585 7.49 -7.02 0.00
CA VAL A 585 7.07 -5.69 0.47
C VAL A 585 7.43 -4.66 -0.59
N ARG A 586 6.55 -3.68 -0.85
CA ARG A 586 6.93 -2.51 -1.65
C ARG A 586 8.17 -1.89 -1.03
N LYS A 587 9.14 -1.52 -1.87
CA LYS A 587 10.35 -0.82 -1.42
C LYS A 587 9.89 0.39 -0.61
N ALA A 588 10.11 0.36 0.71
CA ALA A 588 9.93 1.55 1.52
C ALA A 588 10.79 2.66 0.89
N GLY A 589 10.42 3.93 1.07
CA GLY A 589 11.22 5.05 0.59
C GLY A 589 12.66 5.02 1.14
N ASP A 590 13.41 6.11 1.00
CA ASP A 590 14.81 6.14 1.48
C ASP A 590 14.97 5.91 3.00
N GLU A 591 13.88 5.85 3.78
CA GLU A 591 13.91 5.58 5.22
C GLU A 591 13.95 4.07 5.56
N PRO A 592 14.89 3.63 6.40
CA PRO A 592 15.02 2.23 6.80
C PRO A 592 13.96 1.82 7.84
N ILE A 593 13.51 0.57 7.78
CA ILE A 593 12.59 -0.04 8.74
C ILE A 593 13.33 -0.33 10.05
N ARG A 594 12.82 0.20 11.17
CA ARG A 594 13.47 0.14 12.48
C ARG A 594 12.87 -0.92 13.40
N ASP A 595 11.57 -1.17 13.29
CA ASP A 595 10.83 -2.05 14.19
C ASP A 595 9.66 -2.79 13.51
N VAL A 596 8.94 -3.59 14.31
CA VAL A 596 7.80 -4.40 13.89
C VAL A 596 6.62 -3.55 13.41
N ASP A 597 6.40 -2.37 14.01
CA ASP A 597 5.26 -1.53 13.68
C ASP A 597 5.50 -0.76 12.38
N GLU A 598 6.72 -0.27 12.14
CA GLU A 598 7.15 0.27 10.85
C GLU A 598 7.11 -0.80 9.76
N MET A 599 7.57 -2.03 10.05
CA MET A 599 7.45 -3.15 9.10
C MET A 599 5.98 -3.48 8.78
N ARG A 600 5.11 -3.50 9.80
CA ARG A 600 3.67 -3.69 9.63
C ARG A 600 3.08 -2.56 8.77
N ALA A 601 3.52 -1.32 8.97
CA ALA A 601 3.07 -0.17 8.18
C ALA A 601 3.50 -0.28 6.72
N ALA A 602 4.69 -0.80 6.44
CA ALA A 602 5.19 -1.00 5.07
C ALA A 602 4.33 -1.96 4.23
N ILE A 603 3.56 -2.85 4.87
CA ILE A 603 2.67 -3.81 4.20
C ILE A 603 1.26 -3.24 3.97
N ARG A 604 0.90 -2.10 4.61
CA ARG A 604 -0.47 -1.53 4.57
C ARG A 604 -0.97 -1.15 3.18
N GLY A 605 -0.09 -1.09 2.17
CA GLY A 605 -0.48 -0.87 0.77
C GLY A 605 -1.43 -1.93 0.19
N SER A 606 -1.46 -3.14 0.78
CA SER A 606 -2.43 -4.21 0.50
C SER A 606 -3.10 -4.62 1.82
N THR A 607 -4.23 -4.02 2.20
CA THR A 607 -4.88 -4.35 3.49
C THR A 607 -5.64 -5.67 3.44
N ALA A 608 -6.17 -6.05 2.26
CA ALA A 608 -6.95 -7.27 2.07
C ALA A 608 -6.15 -8.54 2.37
N LEU A 609 -4.89 -8.60 1.91
CA LEU A 609 -4.07 -9.79 1.99
C LEU A 609 -3.63 -10.13 3.43
N PRO A 610 -2.98 -9.23 4.22
CA PRO A 610 -2.72 -9.46 5.64
C PRO A 610 -3.98 -9.74 6.44
N ASN A 611 -5.13 -9.15 6.07
CA ASN A 611 -6.40 -9.38 6.75
C ASN A 611 -6.91 -10.82 6.58
N ALA A 612 -6.72 -11.39 5.40
CA ALA A 612 -7.05 -12.79 5.13
C ALA A 612 -6.15 -13.81 5.85
N MET A 613 -4.97 -13.40 6.30
CA MET A 613 -3.98 -14.28 6.95
C MET A 613 -4.18 -14.31 8.48
N ARG A 614 -3.87 -15.46 9.09
CA ARG A 614 -3.96 -15.67 10.55
C ARG A 614 -2.64 -15.41 11.26
N MET A 615 -1.53 -15.51 10.53
CA MET A 615 -0.18 -15.16 10.95
C MET A 615 0.50 -14.38 9.81
N VAL A 616 1.18 -13.28 10.14
CA VAL A 616 2.02 -12.52 9.21
C VAL A 616 3.37 -12.31 9.86
N MET A 617 4.44 -12.80 9.23
CA MET A 617 5.82 -12.71 9.68
C MET A 617 6.61 -11.81 8.73
N GLY A 618 7.32 -10.83 9.27
CA GLY A 618 8.10 -9.86 8.53
C GLY A 618 9.60 -10.06 8.72
N PHE A 619 10.36 -9.83 7.65
CA PHE A 619 11.81 -9.83 7.66
C PHE A 619 12.34 -8.55 6.99
N TRP A 620 13.21 -7.81 7.68
CA TRP A 620 13.76 -6.55 7.20
C TRP A 620 15.24 -6.40 7.60
N ALA A 621 16.00 -5.60 6.86
CA ALA A 621 17.40 -5.37 7.19
C ALA A 621 17.51 -4.60 8.52
N ALA A 622 18.45 -4.99 9.39
CA ALA A 622 18.69 -4.27 10.63
C ALA A 622 19.31 -2.90 10.32
N HIS A 623 18.59 -1.80 10.58
CA HIS A 623 19.05 -0.44 10.26
C HIS A 623 20.39 -0.06 10.95
N ASP A 624 20.67 -0.64 12.11
CA ASP A 624 21.86 -0.43 12.93
C ASP A 624 22.86 -1.60 12.85
N TRP A 625 22.85 -2.35 11.74
CA TRP A 625 23.69 -3.53 11.50
C TRP A 625 25.17 -3.30 11.83
N GLN A 626 25.74 -2.14 11.48
CA GLN A 626 27.15 -1.82 11.73
C GLN A 626 27.49 -1.89 13.23
N LYS A 627 26.63 -1.33 14.06
CA LYS A 627 26.82 -1.25 15.50
C LYS A 627 26.63 -2.62 16.15
N ARG A 628 25.57 -3.35 15.75
CA ARG A 628 25.26 -4.68 16.27
C ARG A 628 26.31 -5.72 15.89
N MET A 629 26.77 -5.72 14.65
CA MET A 629 27.83 -6.63 14.19
C MET A 629 29.15 -6.37 14.93
N LYS A 630 29.56 -5.11 15.08
CA LYS A 630 30.74 -4.75 15.90
C LYS A 630 30.60 -5.24 17.34
N ALA A 631 29.43 -5.06 17.96
CA ALA A 631 29.18 -5.52 19.32
C ALA A 631 29.34 -7.05 19.43
N MET A 632 28.85 -7.81 18.45
CA MET A 632 29.01 -9.26 18.35
C MET A 632 30.41 -9.72 17.92
N GLY A 633 31.39 -8.82 17.75
CA GLY A 633 32.73 -9.16 17.26
C GLY A 633 32.80 -9.58 15.79
N LEU A 634 31.77 -9.25 14.99
CA LEU A 634 31.69 -9.57 13.57
C LEU A 634 32.14 -8.39 12.70
N PRO A 635 32.82 -8.64 11.56
CA PRO A 635 33.15 -7.59 10.60
C PRO A 635 31.87 -6.99 10.03
N PRO A 636 31.66 -5.66 10.10
CA PRO A 636 30.45 -5.04 9.59
C PRO A 636 30.34 -5.16 8.08
N GLU A 637 29.28 -5.82 7.62
CA GLU A 637 28.95 -5.93 6.21
C GLU A 637 27.46 -5.69 5.95
N ARG A 638 27.16 -4.88 4.93
CA ARG A 638 25.77 -4.53 4.57
C ARG A 638 25.06 -5.77 4.03
N GLY A 639 23.81 -5.97 4.43
CA GLY A 639 23.02 -7.10 3.95
C GLY A 639 23.33 -8.43 4.63
N MET A 640 24.08 -8.40 5.75
CA MET A 640 24.34 -9.59 6.56
C MET A 640 23.42 -9.71 7.78
N LEU A 641 22.93 -8.59 8.34
CA LEU A 641 22.09 -8.61 9.54
C LEU A 641 20.66 -8.19 9.24
N TYR A 642 19.71 -9.03 9.66
CA TYR A 642 18.27 -8.84 9.49
C TYR A 642 17.56 -8.95 10.84
N MET A 643 16.34 -8.42 10.87
CA MET A 643 15.37 -8.63 11.93
C MET A 643 14.23 -9.48 11.38
N GLY A 644 13.69 -10.38 12.20
CA GLY A 644 12.51 -11.19 11.87
C GLY A 644 11.49 -11.16 12.99
N GLY A 645 10.22 -10.93 12.69
CA GLY A 645 9.20 -10.78 13.74
C GLY A 645 7.78 -11.08 13.30
N VAL A 646 6.91 -11.34 14.28
CA VAL A 646 5.47 -11.50 14.04
C VAL A 646 4.82 -10.13 13.94
N LEU A 647 4.31 -9.80 12.76
CA LEU A 647 3.62 -8.55 12.48
C LEU A 647 2.14 -8.66 12.79
N LYS A 648 1.52 -9.82 12.64
CA LYS A 648 0.12 -10.05 12.99
C LYS A 648 -0.06 -11.50 13.38
N ALA A 649 -0.79 -11.74 14.47
CA ALA A 649 -1.22 -13.07 14.86
C ALA A 649 -2.60 -13.05 15.50
N ASN A 650 -3.39 -14.08 15.23
CA ASN A 650 -4.66 -14.31 15.92
C ASN A 650 -4.51 -15.35 17.06
N MET A 651 -3.29 -15.84 17.30
CA MET A 651 -2.98 -16.86 18.30
C MET A 651 -2.14 -16.23 19.42
N PRO A 652 -2.52 -16.37 20.70
CA PRO A 652 -1.79 -15.78 21.82
C PRO A 652 -0.40 -16.40 22.04
N GLU A 653 -0.17 -17.63 21.57
CA GLU A 653 1.11 -18.34 21.63
C GLU A 653 2.12 -17.80 20.61
N ALA A 654 1.74 -16.85 19.76
CA ALA A 654 2.65 -16.29 18.76
C ALA A 654 3.90 -15.67 19.40
N MET A 655 5.05 -15.85 18.73
CA MET A 655 6.31 -15.25 19.14
C MET A 655 6.16 -13.74 19.32
N LYS A 656 6.52 -13.23 20.50
CA LYS A 656 6.30 -11.81 20.87
C LYS A 656 7.49 -10.92 20.52
N GLU A 657 8.69 -11.42 20.75
CA GLU A 657 9.91 -10.64 20.56
C GLU A 657 10.50 -10.88 19.16
N PRO A 658 10.94 -9.84 18.45
CA PRO A 658 11.64 -10.01 17.19
C PRO A 658 13.00 -10.69 17.41
N LYS A 659 13.43 -11.44 16.40
CA LYS A 659 14.70 -12.14 16.34
C LYS A 659 15.71 -11.34 15.53
N THR A 660 16.96 -11.42 15.94
CA THR A 660 18.11 -10.93 15.16
C THR A 660 18.65 -12.10 14.35
N LEU A 661 18.67 -11.94 13.04
CA LEU A 661 19.03 -12.99 12.09
C LEU A 661 20.31 -12.61 11.34
N LEU A 662 21.29 -13.52 11.30
CA LEU A 662 22.53 -13.35 10.57
C LEU A 662 22.50 -14.20 9.29
N ARG A 663 22.86 -13.60 8.16
CA ARG A 663 23.01 -14.29 6.89
C ARG A 663 24.29 -15.12 6.91
N GLN A 664 24.14 -16.42 6.65
CA GLN A 664 25.24 -17.35 6.46
C GLN A 664 25.77 -17.30 5.02
N PRO A 665 26.98 -17.83 4.75
CA PRO A 665 27.51 -17.94 3.38
C PRO A 665 26.59 -18.68 2.41
N SER A 666 25.77 -19.61 2.90
CA SER A 666 24.74 -20.32 2.12
C SER A 666 23.58 -19.42 1.68
N GLY A 667 23.44 -18.22 2.25
CA GLY A 667 22.32 -17.31 2.05
C GLY A 667 21.20 -17.46 3.10
N LEU A 668 21.23 -18.51 3.92
CA LEU A 668 20.26 -18.74 4.99
C LEU A 668 20.37 -17.69 6.11
N LEU A 669 19.23 -17.28 6.67
CA LEU A 669 19.16 -16.41 7.84
C LEU A 669 19.03 -17.24 9.12
N GLU A 670 20.01 -17.16 10.01
CA GLU A 670 20.05 -17.90 11.28
C GLU A 670 19.85 -17.00 12.50
N ASP A 671 19.16 -17.51 13.54
CA ASP A 671 18.92 -16.76 14.78
C ASP A 671 20.20 -16.60 15.60
N VAL A 672 20.62 -15.34 15.78
CA VAL A 672 21.76 -14.94 16.62
C VAL A 672 21.33 -14.07 17.81
N THR A 673 20.04 -14.03 18.14
CA THR A 673 19.48 -13.15 19.18
C THR A 673 20.18 -13.34 20.53
N LEU A 674 20.47 -14.58 20.93
CA LEU A 674 21.17 -14.85 22.19
C LEU A 674 22.63 -14.36 22.16
N HIS A 675 23.31 -14.52 21.02
CA HIS A 675 24.68 -14.04 20.83
C HIS A 675 24.73 -12.49 20.83
N GLU A 676 23.76 -11.84 20.19
CA GLU A 676 23.65 -10.38 20.25
C GLU A 676 23.40 -9.91 21.69
N ARG A 677 22.48 -10.55 22.42
CA ARG A 677 22.18 -10.20 23.82
C ARG A 677 23.39 -10.38 24.73
N SER A 678 24.12 -11.50 24.60
CA SER A 678 25.30 -11.75 25.42
C SER A 678 26.43 -10.76 25.11
N SER A 679 26.57 -10.34 23.84
CA SER A 679 27.57 -9.34 23.43
C SER A 679 27.36 -7.95 24.05
N ARG A 680 26.14 -7.61 24.48
CA ARG A 680 25.82 -6.35 25.19
C ARG A 680 26.32 -6.32 26.64
N GLY A 681 26.76 -7.46 27.19
CA GLY A 681 27.17 -7.60 28.59
C GLY A 681 25.99 -7.79 29.55
N SER A 682 26.23 -8.38 30.71
CA SER A 682 25.18 -8.52 31.73
C SER A 682 24.79 -7.15 32.29
N THR A 683 23.56 -6.98 32.77
CA THR A 683 23.11 -5.74 33.42
C THR A 683 24.04 -5.32 34.56
N TYR A 684 24.57 -6.31 35.30
CA TYR A 684 25.51 -6.09 36.38
C TYR A 684 26.89 -5.66 35.89
N GLU A 685 27.39 -6.23 34.78
CA GLU A 685 28.62 -5.76 34.13
C GLU A 685 28.49 -4.30 33.66
N LEU A 686 27.35 -3.93 33.08
CA LEU A 686 27.08 -2.55 32.66
C LEU A 686 27.06 -1.58 33.86
N GLU A 687 26.51 -2.03 35.00
CA GLU A 687 26.54 -1.28 36.25
C GLU A 687 27.98 -1.01 36.72
N GLU A 688 28.84 -2.05 36.75
CA GLU A 688 30.24 -1.89 37.14
C GLU A 688 31.01 -0.96 36.21
N TRP A 689 30.82 -1.08 34.90
CA TRP A 689 31.48 -0.19 33.94
C TRP A 689 31.07 1.27 34.12
N LEU A 690 29.79 1.53 34.39
CA LEU A 690 29.30 2.88 34.60
C LEU A 690 29.82 3.48 35.91
N ILE A 691 29.80 2.72 37.01
CA ILE A 691 30.36 3.13 38.31
C ILE A 691 31.85 3.44 38.16
N TRP A 692 32.60 2.52 37.53
CA TRP A 692 34.03 2.69 37.31
C TRP A 692 34.34 3.96 36.53
N CYS A 693 33.66 4.20 35.39
CA CYS A 693 33.87 5.42 34.60
C CYS A 693 33.58 6.69 35.41
N ILE A 694 32.45 6.74 36.15
CA ILE A 694 32.09 7.92 36.96
C ILE A 694 33.16 8.18 38.02
N ARG A 695 33.65 7.14 38.70
CA ARG A 695 34.71 7.25 39.70
C ARG A 695 36.01 7.76 39.10
N GLU A 696 36.51 7.12 38.04
CA GLU A 696 37.81 7.47 37.44
C GLU A 696 37.82 8.91 36.89
N TYR A 697 36.73 9.34 36.24
CA TYR A 697 36.60 10.72 35.77
C TYR A 697 36.53 11.74 36.91
N ALA A 698 35.89 11.39 38.03
CA ALA A 698 35.83 12.24 39.21
C ALA A 698 37.20 12.33 39.92
N ASP A 699 37.90 11.20 40.06
CA ASP A 699 39.21 11.11 40.73
C ASP A 699 40.32 11.82 39.96
N HIS A 700 40.42 11.56 38.65
CA HIS A 700 41.58 11.98 37.85
C HIS A 700 41.35 13.28 37.09
N GLU A 701 40.13 13.50 36.58
CA GLU A 701 39.82 14.65 35.72
C GLU A 701 38.92 15.70 36.39
N ARG A 702 38.37 15.39 37.58
CA ARG A 702 37.37 16.21 38.27
C ARG A 702 36.15 16.52 37.39
N LEU A 703 35.82 15.59 36.50
CA LEU A 703 34.63 15.65 35.66
C LEU A 703 33.47 14.95 36.35
N PHE A 704 32.31 15.60 36.32
CA PHE A 704 31.09 15.11 36.94
C PHE A 704 30.00 15.12 35.89
N PHE A 705 29.15 14.09 35.89
CA PHE A 705 28.08 13.95 34.90
C PHE A 705 26.71 14.06 35.58
N THR A 706 25.70 14.35 34.78
CA THR A 706 24.31 14.47 35.26
C THR A 706 23.44 13.35 34.72
N ARG A 707 22.22 13.22 35.26
CA ARG A 707 21.23 12.25 34.81
C ARG A 707 20.57 12.64 33.48
N THR A 708 20.18 13.92 33.33
CA THR A 708 19.30 14.37 32.23
C THR A 708 19.75 15.63 31.49
N ASP A 709 20.68 16.40 32.04
CA ASP A 709 20.97 17.77 31.57
C ASP A 709 22.00 17.78 30.43
N SER A 710 22.46 18.97 30.02
CA SER A 710 23.47 19.16 28.98
C SER A 710 24.73 18.33 29.22
N ASN A 711 25.12 18.17 30.48
CA ASN A 711 26.28 17.39 30.93
C ASN A 711 25.92 15.94 31.33
N SER A 712 24.89 15.35 30.71
CA SER A 712 24.44 14.00 31.04
C SER A 712 25.38 12.90 30.53
N VAL A 713 25.40 11.76 31.22
CA VAL A 713 26.17 10.56 30.82
C VAL A 713 25.93 10.20 29.35
N HIS A 714 24.67 10.26 28.89
CA HIS A 714 24.34 9.94 27.51
C HIS A 714 24.88 10.96 26.48
N ASN A 715 24.93 12.24 26.82
CA ASN A 715 25.52 13.27 25.94
C ASN A 715 27.04 13.10 25.83
N HIS A 716 27.68 12.64 26.91
CA HIS A 716 29.11 12.37 26.99
C HIS A 716 29.48 10.90 26.76
N ARG A 717 28.56 10.08 26.22
CA ARG A 717 28.69 8.62 26.11
C ARG A 717 29.95 8.12 25.40
N ALA A 718 30.55 8.93 24.51
CA ALA A 718 31.80 8.60 23.84
C ALA A 718 33.02 8.55 24.78
N MET A 719 32.91 9.13 25.98
CA MET A 719 33.92 9.06 27.04
C MET A 719 33.79 7.76 27.85
N PHE A 720 32.64 7.10 27.83
CA PHE A 720 32.39 5.91 28.63
C PHE A 720 32.83 4.63 27.90
N HIS A 721 32.91 3.52 28.65
CA HIS A 721 33.24 2.21 28.10
C HIS A 721 32.34 1.88 26.88
N PRO A 722 32.84 1.21 25.81
CA PRO A 722 32.08 0.94 24.61
C PRO A 722 30.71 0.30 24.86
N LYS A 723 30.59 -0.56 25.88
CA LYS A 723 29.30 -1.18 26.29
C LYS A 723 28.29 -0.18 26.86
N ILE A 724 28.73 0.95 27.43
CA ILE A 724 27.88 2.07 27.87
C ILE A 724 27.61 3.03 26.70
N ALA A 725 28.62 3.28 25.86
CA ALA A 725 28.53 4.20 24.72
C ALA A 725 27.43 3.81 23.72
N VAL A 726 27.12 2.51 23.64
CA VAL A 726 26.08 1.95 22.75
C VAL A 726 24.67 2.01 23.34
N LEU A 727 24.49 2.33 24.62
CA LEU A 727 23.15 2.37 25.22
C LEU A 727 22.33 3.56 24.71
N THR A 728 21.03 3.35 24.52
CA THR A 728 20.08 4.43 24.23
C THR A 728 19.95 5.37 25.43
N ARG A 729 19.35 6.55 25.20
CA ARG A 729 19.11 7.52 26.27
C ARG A 729 18.25 6.95 27.39
N GLN A 730 17.25 6.14 27.04
CA GLN A 730 16.37 5.48 28.00
C GLN A 730 17.12 4.37 28.76
N GLU A 731 17.83 3.47 28.07
CA GLU A 731 18.63 2.42 28.73
C GLU A 731 19.70 2.99 29.67
N THR A 732 20.36 4.09 29.26
CA THR A 732 21.34 4.80 30.11
C THR A 732 20.67 5.35 31.37
N ARG A 733 19.46 5.93 31.22
CA ARG A 733 18.69 6.46 32.34
C ARG A 733 18.22 5.35 33.29
N ASP A 734 17.71 4.25 32.75
CA ASP A 734 17.25 3.11 33.54
C ASP A 734 18.40 2.46 34.32
N LEU A 735 19.59 2.40 33.71
CA LEU A 735 20.82 1.94 34.36
C LEU A 735 21.22 2.87 35.52
N ILE A 736 21.22 4.18 35.32
CA ILE A 736 21.49 5.18 36.36
C ILE A 736 20.44 5.10 37.48
N ASP A 737 19.16 4.99 37.14
CA ASP A 737 18.05 4.93 38.10
C ASP A 737 18.15 3.68 38.99
N ARG A 738 18.57 2.55 38.41
CA ARG A 738 18.82 1.32 39.16
C ARG A 738 19.98 1.49 40.13
N LEU A 739 21.10 2.07 39.70
CA LEU A 739 22.26 2.34 40.54
C LEU A 739 21.96 3.33 41.68
N LEU A 740 21.14 4.36 41.42
CA LEU A 740 20.67 5.29 42.44
C LEU A 740 19.76 4.58 43.45
N THR A 741 18.85 3.72 42.98
CA THR A 741 17.95 2.92 43.83
C THR A 741 18.74 1.96 44.72
N GLN A 742 19.76 1.31 44.16
CA GLN A 742 20.67 0.42 44.89
C GLN A 742 21.66 1.19 45.79
N ARG A 743 21.68 2.53 45.73
CA ARG A 743 22.63 3.42 46.44
C ARG A 743 24.09 3.16 46.07
N ARG A 744 24.35 2.66 44.87
CA ARG A 744 25.69 2.47 44.29
C ARG A 744 26.16 3.69 43.51
N LEU A 745 25.22 4.55 43.12
CA LEU A 745 25.46 5.94 42.76
C LEU A 745 24.69 6.86 43.73
N VAL A 746 25.18 8.08 43.87
CA VAL A 746 24.48 9.17 44.56
C VAL A 746 24.30 10.36 43.63
N GLN A 747 23.23 11.11 43.83
CA GLN A 747 22.96 12.35 43.11
C GLN A 747 22.94 13.51 44.11
N ARG A 748 23.73 14.55 43.87
CA ARG A 748 23.82 15.72 44.75
C ARG A 748 23.65 17.03 43.97
N SER A 749 22.94 17.97 44.58
CA SER A 749 22.79 19.33 44.08
C SER A 749 23.98 20.18 44.52
N VAL A 750 24.67 20.79 43.56
CA VAL A 750 25.84 21.65 43.79
C VAL A 750 25.61 22.99 43.09
N GLU A 751 26.07 24.10 43.69
CA GLU A 751 26.04 25.41 43.04
C GLU A 751 26.98 25.44 41.84
N GLY A 752 26.44 25.76 40.66
CA GLY A 752 27.22 25.94 39.43
C GLY A 752 27.86 27.33 39.33
N SER A 753 28.73 27.50 38.34
CA SER A 753 29.32 28.80 37.96
C SER A 753 28.25 29.71 37.32
N GLY A 754 27.35 30.27 38.15
CA GLY A 754 26.26 31.15 37.69
C GLY A 754 24.95 31.06 38.48
N SER A 755 24.96 30.69 39.78
CA SER A 755 23.77 30.58 40.64
C SER A 755 22.69 29.55 40.24
N SER A 756 22.92 28.67 39.26
CA SER A 756 22.03 27.53 38.99
C SER A 756 22.48 26.29 39.79
N MET A 757 21.58 25.64 40.53
CA MET A 757 21.84 24.33 41.12
C MET A 757 21.89 23.24 40.05
N MET A 758 22.96 22.44 40.06
CA MET A 758 23.14 21.30 39.15
C MET A 758 23.20 19.98 39.91
N ASN A 759 22.52 18.96 39.41
CA ASN A 759 22.51 17.63 40.02
C ASN A 759 23.58 16.73 39.40
N ARG A 760 24.66 16.51 40.14
CA ARG A 760 25.82 15.70 39.72
C ARG A 760 25.74 14.29 40.30
N LEU A 761 26.17 13.31 39.51
CA LEU A 761 26.35 11.91 39.88
C LEU A 761 27.74 11.70 40.47
N ASP A 762 27.83 10.86 41.51
CA ASP A 762 29.08 10.45 42.14
C ASP A 762 28.94 9.05 42.76
N VAL A 763 30.07 8.46 43.17
CA VAL A 763 30.09 7.17 43.86
C VAL A 763 30.08 7.39 45.39
N PRO A 764 29.22 6.67 46.16
CA PRO A 764 29.09 6.89 47.60
C PRO A 764 30.37 6.64 48.39
N GLU A 765 31.21 5.70 47.93
CA GLU A 765 32.46 5.29 48.60
C GLU A 765 33.52 6.39 48.55
N CYS A 766 33.44 7.29 47.58
CA CYS A 766 34.40 8.35 47.34
C CYS A 766 33.61 9.62 46.97
N LEU A 767 33.06 10.33 47.97
CA LEU A 767 32.29 11.57 47.74
C LEU A 767 33.21 12.71 47.25
N HIS A 768 33.54 12.71 45.96
CA HIS A 768 34.40 13.69 45.30
C HIS A 768 33.76 15.07 45.20
N ILE A 769 32.43 15.11 45.06
CA ILE A 769 31.65 16.36 44.99
C ILE A 769 31.93 17.26 46.21
N ASP A 770 32.11 16.67 47.40
CA ASP A 770 32.36 17.41 48.64
C ASP A 770 33.83 17.87 48.77
N ARG A 771 34.75 17.35 47.95
CA ARG A 771 36.20 17.63 47.98
C ARG A 771 36.63 18.72 46.98
N PHE A 772 35.71 19.52 46.46
CA PHE A 772 35.96 20.53 45.43
C PHE A 772 36.92 21.66 45.88
N ALA A 773 37.14 21.80 47.20
CA ALA A 773 37.98 22.86 47.80
C ALA A 773 39.45 22.46 48.07
N ALA A 774 39.87 21.21 47.81
CA ALA A 774 41.24 20.76 48.10
C ALA A 774 42.19 20.92 46.88
N PRO A 775 43.46 21.32 47.08
CA PRO A 775 44.42 21.53 46.00
C PRO A 775 44.75 20.23 45.24
N LYS A 776 45.13 20.37 43.96
CA LYS A 776 45.50 19.26 43.06
C LYS A 776 46.59 18.39 43.69
N GLY A 777 46.24 17.18 44.12
CA GLY A 777 47.20 16.11 44.37
C GLY A 777 47.92 15.69 43.07
N LYS A 778 49.01 14.93 43.19
CA LYS A 778 49.78 14.42 42.04
C LYS A 778 48.85 13.75 41.02
N LYS A 779 48.97 14.14 39.74
CA LYS A 779 48.20 13.55 38.64
C LYS A 779 48.72 12.14 38.36
N HIS A 780 48.01 11.12 38.83
CA HIS A 780 48.15 9.76 38.28
C HIS A 780 47.38 9.68 36.96
N LYS A 781 47.92 8.95 35.98
CA LYS A 781 47.34 8.80 34.64
C LYS A 781 46.11 7.90 34.73
N MET A 782 44.97 8.35 34.22
CA MET A 782 43.74 7.54 34.14
C MET A 782 44.03 6.27 33.33
N LEU A 783 43.58 5.12 33.84
CA LEU A 783 43.67 3.85 33.13
C LEU A 783 42.78 3.89 31.88
N THR A 784 43.30 3.44 30.74
CA THR A 784 42.46 3.26 29.54
C THR A 784 41.71 1.93 29.60
N PHE A 785 40.63 1.79 28.82
CA PHE A 785 39.84 0.55 28.75
C PHE A 785 40.66 -0.69 28.34
N ASP A 786 41.82 -0.52 27.72
CA ASP A 786 42.73 -1.62 27.38
C ASP A 786 43.43 -2.22 28.62
N HIS A 787 43.53 -1.47 29.72
CA HIS A 787 44.24 -1.85 30.94
C HIS A 787 43.33 -2.47 32.01
N VAL A 788 42.02 -2.51 31.78
CA VAL A 788 41.04 -3.03 32.74
C VAL A 788 40.11 -4.05 32.08
N TYR A 789 39.50 -4.94 32.87
CA TYR A 789 38.52 -5.92 32.41
C TYR A 789 37.47 -6.19 33.49
N PHE A 790 36.28 -6.66 33.11
CA PHE A 790 35.27 -7.15 34.04
C PHE A 790 35.58 -8.60 34.43
N ASP A 791 35.76 -8.86 35.72
CA ASP A 791 36.05 -10.19 36.26
C ASP A 791 34.75 -10.86 36.71
N ASP A 792 34.22 -11.78 35.90
CA ASP A 792 32.97 -12.52 36.19
C ASP A 792 33.00 -13.27 37.53
N GLY A 793 34.19 -13.69 38.00
CA GLY A 793 34.32 -14.44 39.25
C GLY A 793 34.19 -13.58 40.51
N TYR A 794 34.46 -12.28 40.40
CA TYR A 794 34.42 -11.32 41.50
C TYR A 794 33.40 -10.20 41.31
N GLY A 795 32.80 -10.11 40.13
CA GLY A 795 31.76 -9.14 39.85
C GLY A 795 32.23 -7.68 39.84
N GLN A 796 33.50 -7.43 39.51
CA GLN A 796 34.09 -6.09 39.59
C GLN A 796 35.08 -5.83 38.45
N ILE A 797 35.32 -4.55 38.15
CA ILE A 797 36.37 -4.13 37.22
C ILE A 797 37.74 -4.29 37.88
N ARG A 798 38.67 -4.94 37.19
CA ARG A 798 40.06 -5.15 37.65
C ARG A 798 41.06 -4.68 36.61
N ALA A 799 42.22 -4.22 37.08
CA ALA A 799 43.36 -3.98 36.22
C ALA A 799 43.94 -5.31 35.71
N LYS A 800 44.38 -5.34 34.45
CA LYS A 800 45.18 -6.45 33.91
C LYS A 800 46.54 -6.41 34.61
N TYR A 801 46.99 -7.54 35.17
CA TYR A 801 48.24 -7.64 35.92
C TYR A 801 49.42 -7.01 35.14
N GLY A 802 50.16 -6.10 35.80
CA GLY A 802 51.37 -5.47 35.25
C GLY A 802 51.45 -3.94 35.34
N HIS A 803 50.48 -3.24 35.96
CA HIS A 803 50.46 -1.78 36.01
C HIS A 803 50.60 -1.15 37.42
N ASP A 804 50.87 -1.96 38.45
CA ASP A 804 51.05 -1.49 39.84
C ASP A 804 52.48 -1.07 40.21
N ASP A 805 53.45 -1.14 39.28
CA ASP A 805 54.81 -0.65 39.51
C ASP A 805 55.15 0.55 38.60
N ALA A 806 54.52 1.70 38.84
CA ALA A 806 55.12 3.02 38.62
C ALA A 806 54.18 4.16 39.04
N GLY A 807 54.38 4.67 40.26
CA GLY A 807 54.05 6.05 40.64
C GLY A 807 53.21 6.20 41.88
#